data_AF-A0A1U7GMC3-F1
#
_entry.id   AF-A0A1U7GMC3-F1
#
_cell.length_a   1.000
_cell.length_b   1.000
_cell.length_c   1.000
_cell.angle_alpha   90.00
_cell.angle_beta   90.00
_cell.angle_gamma   90.00
#
_symmetry.space_group_name_H-M   'P 1'
#
loop_
_entity.id
_entity.type
_entity.pdbx_description
1 polymer ?
#
loop_
_entity_poly.entity_id
_entity_poly.type
_entity_poly.pdbx_seq_one_letter_code
_entity_poly.pdbx_strand_id
1 'polypeptide(L)'
;MTGRREHRGRWAATAVLMILAAGARAEDAADALIGSPASVTVEPGDAVLRGRRATARLIATATYADGSVRDLTRALEWSSASPEVAEVSKTGLVTPKADGQAVVTARRGSVEASTTVRVEGMAGPAPVSFRHDVIQALNQAGCNSGACHGTPTGKGGLKLSLRGYLPDEDFVVLSRESGGRRISTFDADASVILRKPLGEAPHEGGIRLKHGTKAFEYIHDWIAEGAHDDPGVAAPVKLEVVPGSRILNAPAKEQQVVVLLTMADGTKKDVTSICYYDSSSPDIAEVDSTGYVTFKGRGEVAVIAHYLSMVAIVRLTHLIDVPGFQVVDVPQGNLVDRAVFAKLNHMRIAPSADCTDAEFIRRAYLDVLGALPKPEEVDAFLKGDPADRRGKLIDALLERPEFYDFWALKFADVLRSNGRLIEPKGAYVFHRWIRASLEAGMPMDRFVRELLASDGSTFSNPATNYYRISREPEAAVETTAQLFLGVRIQCAKCHNHPFERWTQDDYYNFAAFFAQIGRKPGVLPGEEVVFNAGGGEVKQPRTGRVMPPKGLGGPVLDDASLDRRARLAAWLTSKENPFFSKSLVNRVWYHLMGRGIVEPVDDFRDSNPASNDELLDGLAAEFANDGYNLKSLIRKVLQSRTYQLSATTNPLNADDAVYFSHATTKLLPAEVLLDAICDVTGSPNAFAGLPPAARATQIPDGKMDDPFLKTFGRPARELACECERESDSNLSQALQLIGGATVNNKLRNDGGRVAGLAKSGKAPEAITEDLYLVAFSRPPSSAEMDAAVKHLKDAKDPRAAIEDLAWVLINSKEFLFRH
;
A
#
# COMPACT_ATOMS: atom_id res chain seq x y z
N MET A 1 -21.41 -66.12 42.19
CA MET A 1 -22.72 -65.53 42.48
C MET A 1 -22.67 -64.06 42.10
N THR A 2 -23.58 -63.66 41.19
CA THR A 2 -24.18 -62.32 40.99
C THR A 2 -23.29 -61.06 40.92
N GLY A 3 -23.34 -60.39 39.76
CA GLY A 3 -23.28 -58.93 39.69
C GLY A 3 -22.34 -58.32 38.64
N ARG A 4 -22.74 -58.30 37.35
CA ARG A 4 -22.21 -57.35 36.34
C ARG A 4 -23.09 -57.30 35.09
N ARG A 5 -24.21 -56.59 35.18
CA ARG A 5 -24.96 -56.05 34.04
C ARG A 5 -25.67 -54.78 34.51
N GLU A 6 -24.98 -53.65 34.45
CA GLU A 6 -25.54 -52.29 34.49
C GLU A 6 -24.36 -51.33 34.39
N HIS A 7 -24.01 -50.83 33.19
CA HIS A 7 -23.17 -49.62 33.00
C HIS A 7 -22.96 -49.21 31.53
N ARG A 8 -23.61 -49.85 30.55
CA ARG A 8 -23.52 -49.44 29.12
C ARG A 8 -24.51 -48.35 28.68
N GLY A 9 -25.43 -47.90 29.54
CA GLY A 9 -26.48 -46.93 29.18
C GLY A 9 -26.15 -45.43 29.40
N ARG A 10 -25.12 -45.09 30.18
CA ARG A 10 -24.88 -43.69 30.60
C ARG A 10 -23.90 -42.89 29.72
N TRP A 11 -23.04 -43.54 28.94
CA TRP A 11 -22.09 -42.85 28.06
C TRP A 11 -22.70 -42.45 26.70
N ALA A 12 -23.67 -43.21 26.21
CA ALA A 12 -24.41 -42.87 24.99
C ALA A 12 -25.31 -41.64 25.20
N ALA A 13 -25.97 -41.53 26.36
CA ALA A 13 -26.86 -40.41 26.67
C ALA A 13 -26.11 -39.06 26.76
N THR A 14 -24.91 -39.02 27.36
CA THR A 14 -24.11 -37.79 27.49
C THR A 14 -23.49 -37.34 26.17
N ALA A 15 -23.08 -38.29 25.30
CA ALA A 15 -22.62 -37.99 23.94
C ALA A 15 -23.78 -37.48 23.07
N VAL A 16 -24.97 -38.08 23.18
CA VAL A 16 -26.18 -37.63 22.47
C VAL A 16 -26.63 -36.25 22.97
N LEU A 17 -26.56 -35.95 24.27
CA LEU A 17 -26.89 -34.62 24.82
C LEU A 17 -25.91 -33.53 24.38
N MET A 18 -24.60 -33.82 24.26
CA MET A 18 -23.63 -32.85 23.73
C MET A 18 -23.80 -32.61 22.22
N ILE A 19 -24.16 -33.65 21.45
CA ILE A 19 -24.48 -33.51 20.02
C ILE A 19 -25.77 -32.72 19.82
N LEU A 20 -26.80 -32.96 20.64
CA LEU A 20 -28.06 -32.22 20.59
C LEU A 20 -27.90 -30.74 21.01
N ALA A 21 -27.10 -30.46 22.05
CA ALA A 21 -26.82 -29.09 22.48
C ALA A 21 -25.95 -28.30 21.47
N ALA A 22 -25.02 -28.98 20.79
CA ALA A 22 -24.26 -28.39 19.69
C ALA A 22 -25.13 -28.14 18.44
N GLY A 23 -26.06 -29.06 18.14
CA GLY A 23 -27.06 -28.92 17.08
C GLY A 23 -28.00 -27.74 17.32
N ALA A 24 -28.58 -27.62 18.52
CA ALA A 24 -29.47 -26.52 18.89
C ALA A 24 -28.76 -25.15 18.83
N ARG A 25 -27.51 -25.05 19.32
CA ARG A 25 -26.72 -23.80 19.22
C ARG A 25 -26.37 -23.42 17.79
N ALA A 26 -26.16 -24.40 16.91
CA ALA A 26 -25.89 -24.16 15.50
C ALA A 26 -27.16 -23.74 14.73
N GLU A 27 -28.32 -24.30 15.09
CA GLU A 27 -29.62 -23.88 14.57
C GLU A 27 -29.95 -22.44 15.01
N ASP A 28 -29.80 -22.12 16.30
CA ASP A 28 -30.01 -20.78 16.85
C ASP A 28 -29.11 -19.73 16.18
N ALA A 29 -27.84 -20.08 15.92
CA ALA A 29 -26.88 -19.19 15.25
C ALA A 29 -27.22 -18.98 13.76
N ALA A 30 -27.68 -20.02 13.07
CA ALA A 30 -28.09 -19.94 11.68
C ALA A 30 -29.40 -19.13 11.53
N ASP A 31 -30.37 -19.32 12.43
CA ASP A 31 -31.61 -18.54 12.42
C ASP A 31 -31.35 -17.06 12.74
N ALA A 32 -30.42 -16.76 13.65
CA ALA A 32 -29.98 -15.39 13.91
C ALA A 32 -29.29 -14.73 12.70
N LEU A 33 -28.50 -15.49 11.94
CA LEU A 33 -27.86 -15.01 10.71
C LEU A 33 -28.88 -14.76 9.59
N ILE A 34 -29.86 -15.65 9.42
CA ILE A 34 -30.91 -15.56 8.38
C ILE A 34 -31.87 -14.41 8.67
N GLY A 35 -32.30 -14.20 9.92
CA GLY A 35 -33.25 -13.15 10.26
C GLY A 35 -34.52 -13.16 9.39
N SER A 36 -34.86 -12.03 8.78
CA SER A 36 -36.04 -11.88 7.90
C SER A 36 -35.67 -11.10 6.63
N PRO A 37 -35.11 -11.77 5.61
CA PRO A 37 -34.69 -11.11 4.38
C PRO A 37 -35.89 -10.70 3.53
N ALA A 38 -35.76 -9.59 2.80
CA ALA A 38 -36.77 -9.12 1.85
C ALA A 38 -36.73 -9.93 0.54
N SER A 39 -35.55 -10.36 0.11
CA SER A 39 -35.34 -11.23 -1.05
C SER A 39 -34.08 -12.05 -0.89
N VAL A 40 -34.01 -13.19 -1.60
CA VAL A 40 -32.79 -13.97 -1.76
C VAL A 40 -32.56 -14.26 -3.25
N THR A 41 -31.31 -14.16 -3.67
CA THR A 41 -30.88 -14.45 -5.04
C THR A 41 -29.75 -15.47 -5.02
N VAL A 42 -29.58 -16.20 -6.13
CA VAL A 42 -28.44 -17.10 -6.34
C VAL A 42 -27.49 -16.45 -7.34
N GLU A 43 -26.23 -16.32 -6.95
CA GLU A 43 -25.14 -15.76 -7.76
C GLU A 43 -23.95 -16.74 -7.79
N PRO A 44 -23.28 -16.97 -8.93
CA PRO A 44 -23.73 -16.65 -10.28
C PRO A 44 -25.08 -17.30 -10.59
N GLY A 45 -25.85 -16.70 -11.50
CA GLY A 45 -27.17 -17.21 -11.91
C GLY A 45 -27.06 -18.49 -12.75
N ASP A 46 -27.78 -18.56 -13.87
CA ASP A 46 -27.78 -19.77 -14.71
C ASP A 46 -26.37 -20.15 -15.16
N ALA A 47 -26.04 -21.44 -15.02
CA ALA A 47 -24.71 -21.97 -15.29
C ALA A 47 -24.74 -23.09 -16.33
N VAL A 48 -23.66 -23.17 -17.13
CA VAL A 48 -23.45 -24.24 -18.12
C VAL A 48 -22.20 -25.02 -17.75
N LEU A 49 -22.36 -26.28 -17.35
CA LEU A 49 -21.28 -27.20 -17.03
C LEU A 49 -20.96 -28.06 -18.26
N ARG A 50 -19.75 -27.94 -18.79
CA ARG A 50 -19.30 -28.69 -19.97
C ARG A 50 -18.33 -29.80 -19.57
N GLY A 51 -18.78 -31.05 -19.67
CA GLY A 51 -18.01 -32.25 -19.36
C GLY A 51 -17.87 -32.56 -17.88
N ARG A 52 -17.37 -33.77 -17.58
CA ARG A 52 -17.36 -34.38 -16.24
C ARG A 52 -16.50 -33.66 -15.18
N ARG A 53 -15.56 -32.80 -15.60
CA ARG A 53 -14.66 -32.07 -14.69
C ARG A 53 -15.15 -30.66 -14.33
N ALA A 54 -16.18 -30.16 -15.03
CA ALA A 54 -16.73 -28.85 -14.76
C ALA A 54 -17.40 -28.82 -13.37
N THR A 55 -17.34 -27.66 -12.72
CA THR A 55 -18.08 -27.40 -11.48
C THR A 55 -18.63 -25.99 -11.53
N ALA A 56 -19.65 -25.72 -10.70
CA ALA A 56 -20.09 -24.36 -10.44
C ALA A 56 -20.33 -24.18 -8.94
N ARG A 57 -19.88 -23.06 -8.39
CA ARG A 57 -20.17 -22.62 -7.04
C ARG A 57 -21.31 -21.61 -7.08
N LEU A 58 -22.32 -21.84 -6.26
CA LEU A 58 -23.46 -20.97 -6.11
C LEU A 58 -23.40 -20.31 -4.73
N ILE A 59 -23.74 -19.02 -4.68
CA ILE A 59 -23.83 -18.20 -3.49
C ILE A 59 -25.30 -17.79 -3.34
N ALA A 60 -25.88 -18.02 -2.16
CA ALA A 60 -27.20 -17.49 -1.85
C ALA A 60 -27.06 -16.15 -1.12
N THR A 61 -27.36 -15.05 -1.80
CA THR A 61 -27.29 -13.70 -1.23
C THR A 61 -28.67 -13.25 -0.78
N ALA A 62 -28.81 -12.91 0.50
CA ALA A 62 -30.00 -12.25 1.03
C ALA A 62 -29.87 -10.73 1.03
N THR A 63 -30.96 -10.04 0.71
CA THR A 63 -31.10 -8.58 0.83
C THR A 63 -32.20 -8.26 1.84
N TYR A 64 -31.95 -7.32 2.74
CA TYR A 64 -32.85 -6.93 3.83
C TYR A 64 -33.49 -5.56 3.56
N ALA A 65 -34.52 -5.22 4.33
CA ALA A 65 -35.29 -3.99 4.14
C ALA A 65 -34.45 -2.71 4.33
N ASP A 66 -33.37 -2.78 5.10
CA ASP A 66 -32.39 -1.70 5.31
C ASP A 66 -31.33 -1.60 4.20
N GLY A 67 -31.42 -2.46 3.16
CA GLY A 67 -30.47 -2.55 2.08
C GLY A 67 -29.21 -3.37 2.40
N SER A 68 -29.06 -3.87 3.63
CA SER A 68 -27.95 -4.75 3.99
C SER A 68 -28.04 -6.08 3.24
N VAL A 69 -26.89 -6.72 3.07
CA VAL A 69 -26.78 -8.01 2.38
C VAL A 69 -26.02 -9.02 3.24
N ARG A 70 -26.39 -10.30 3.13
CA ARG A 70 -25.73 -11.40 3.85
C ARG A 70 -25.58 -12.60 2.94
N ASP A 71 -24.44 -13.27 3.06
CA ASP A 71 -24.24 -14.59 2.48
C ASP A 71 -24.97 -15.64 3.34
N LEU A 72 -25.96 -16.31 2.76
CA LEU A 72 -26.71 -17.40 3.39
C LEU A 72 -26.38 -18.77 2.78
N THR A 73 -25.33 -18.87 1.96
CA THR A 73 -24.97 -20.09 1.22
C THR A 73 -24.85 -21.31 2.12
N ARG A 74 -24.25 -21.15 3.30
CA ARG A 74 -24.07 -22.24 4.28
C ARG A 74 -25.20 -22.31 5.32
N ALA A 75 -26.13 -21.36 5.30
CA ALA A 75 -27.27 -21.28 6.23
C ALA A 75 -28.56 -21.86 5.65
N LEU A 76 -28.69 -21.89 4.32
CA LEU A 76 -29.81 -22.49 3.58
C LEU A 76 -29.56 -23.95 3.22
N GLU A 77 -30.63 -24.69 3.00
CA GLU A 77 -30.59 -26.07 2.51
C GLU A 77 -30.60 -26.07 0.98
N TRP A 78 -29.62 -26.75 0.38
CA TRP A 78 -29.50 -26.88 -1.08
C TRP A 78 -30.14 -28.18 -1.57
N SER A 79 -30.89 -28.10 -2.65
CA SER A 79 -31.49 -29.25 -3.33
C SER A 79 -31.42 -29.10 -4.86
N SER A 80 -31.36 -30.23 -5.55
CA SER A 80 -31.46 -30.29 -7.02
C SER A 80 -32.74 -31.04 -7.38
N ALA A 81 -33.52 -30.48 -8.31
CA ALA A 81 -34.71 -31.15 -8.84
C ALA A 81 -34.36 -32.41 -9.68
N SER A 82 -33.13 -32.48 -10.19
CA SER A 82 -32.60 -33.58 -11.00
C SER A 82 -31.17 -33.92 -10.54
N PRO A 83 -30.98 -34.54 -9.37
CA PRO A 83 -29.66 -34.87 -8.82
C PRO A 83 -28.85 -35.83 -9.71
N GLU A 84 -29.53 -36.63 -10.53
CA GLU A 84 -28.93 -37.48 -11.56
C GLU A 84 -28.32 -36.70 -12.74
N VAL A 85 -28.70 -35.43 -12.93
CA VAL A 85 -28.12 -34.51 -13.91
C VAL A 85 -27.04 -33.65 -13.26
N ALA A 86 -27.37 -33.00 -12.13
CA ALA A 86 -26.43 -32.17 -11.38
C ALA A 86 -26.71 -32.26 -9.88
N GLU A 87 -25.69 -32.62 -9.10
CA GLU A 87 -25.75 -32.71 -7.64
C GLU A 87 -25.24 -31.42 -7.01
N VAL A 88 -25.89 -30.93 -5.95
CA VAL A 88 -25.47 -29.74 -5.20
C VAL A 88 -25.09 -30.10 -3.76
N SER A 89 -23.96 -29.57 -3.29
CA SER A 89 -23.50 -29.77 -1.91
C SER A 89 -24.08 -28.73 -0.95
N LYS A 90 -23.88 -28.94 0.36
CA LYS A 90 -24.24 -27.96 1.41
C LYS A 90 -23.50 -26.63 1.32
N THR A 91 -22.42 -26.55 0.54
CA THR A 91 -21.65 -25.32 0.32
C THR A 91 -21.94 -24.68 -1.03
N GLY A 92 -23.06 -25.05 -1.68
CA GLY A 92 -23.45 -24.55 -2.99
C GLY A 92 -22.58 -25.05 -4.15
N LEU A 93 -21.77 -26.11 -3.95
CA LEU A 93 -20.99 -26.69 -5.05
C LEU A 93 -21.86 -27.61 -5.89
N VAL A 94 -21.98 -27.30 -7.17
CA VAL A 94 -22.67 -28.12 -8.16
C VAL A 94 -21.66 -28.94 -8.96
N THR A 95 -21.90 -30.26 -9.02
CA THR A 95 -21.10 -31.24 -9.76
C THR A 95 -21.98 -31.94 -10.80
N PRO A 96 -21.55 -32.06 -12.07
CA PRO A 96 -22.33 -32.68 -13.12
C PRO A 96 -22.34 -34.21 -12.99
N LYS A 97 -23.45 -34.84 -13.38
CA LYS A 97 -23.66 -36.29 -13.33
C LYS A 97 -24.12 -36.88 -14.68
N ALA A 98 -24.97 -36.17 -15.41
CA ALA A 98 -25.42 -36.53 -16.76
C ALA A 98 -25.81 -35.28 -17.56
N ASP A 99 -25.83 -35.39 -18.89
CA ASP A 99 -26.31 -34.32 -19.77
C ASP A 99 -27.79 -34.02 -19.50
N GLY A 100 -28.17 -32.75 -19.45
CA GLY A 100 -29.53 -32.33 -19.14
C GLY A 100 -29.60 -30.96 -18.48
N GLN A 101 -30.73 -30.69 -17.84
CA GLN A 101 -30.98 -29.45 -17.11
C GLN A 101 -31.53 -29.78 -15.72
N ALA A 102 -31.00 -29.13 -14.69
CA ALA A 102 -31.44 -29.27 -13.30
C ALA A 102 -31.72 -27.89 -12.72
N VAL A 103 -32.85 -27.75 -12.01
CA VAL A 103 -33.12 -26.57 -11.19
C VAL A 103 -32.53 -26.82 -9.80
N VAL A 104 -31.63 -25.93 -9.39
CA VAL A 104 -30.97 -25.97 -8.08
C VAL A 104 -31.60 -24.90 -7.20
N THR A 105 -32.03 -25.30 -6.00
CA THR A 105 -32.80 -24.44 -5.08
C THR A 105 -32.11 -24.38 -3.72
N ALA A 106 -31.90 -23.17 -3.19
CA ALA A 106 -31.51 -22.90 -1.82
C ALA A 106 -32.74 -22.45 -1.02
N ARG A 107 -33.07 -23.14 0.07
CA ARG A 107 -34.30 -22.89 0.85
C ARG A 107 -34.10 -23.07 2.34
N ARG A 108 -34.78 -22.25 3.15
CA ARG A 108 -35.06 -22.51 4.58
C ARG A 108 -36.30 -21.72 5.01
N GLY A 109 -37.31 -22.40 5.53
CA GLY A 109 -38.59 -21.75 5.88
C GLY A 109 -39.29 -21.12 4.66
N SER A 110 -39.59 -19.83 4.74
CA SER A 110 -40.19 -19.02 3.65
C SER A 110 -39.18 -18.41 2.68
N VAL A 111 -37.88 -18.58 2.96
CA VAL A 111 -36.80 -18.07 2.13
C VAL A 111 -36.44 -19.11 1.08
N GLU A 112 -36.53 -18.74 -0.20
CA GLU A 112 -36.22 -19.62 -1.33
C GLU A 112 -35.61 -18.82 -2.48
N ALA A 113 -34.58 -19.37 -3.12
CA ALA A 113 -34.03 -18.88 -4.37
C ALA A 113 -33.55 -20.06 -5.23
N SER A 114 -33.74 -19.96 -6.54
CA SER A 114 -33.39 -21.03 -7.48
C SER A 114 -32.61 -20.51 -8.69
N THR A 115 -31.78 -21.36 -9.26
CA THR A 115 -31.07 -21.12 -10.52
C THR A 115 -31.10 -22.38 -11.38
N THR A 116 -30.85 -22.22 -12.68
CA THR A 116 -30.83 -23.35 -13.60
C THR A 116 -29.40 -23.73 -13.98
N VAL A 117 -29.08 -25.02 -13.83
CA VAL A 117 -27.80 -25.59 -14.26
C VAL A 117 -28.03 -26.50 -15.44
N ARG A 118 -27.37 -26.21 -16.56
CA ARG A 118 -27.36 -27.04 -17.76
C ARG A 118 -26.04 -27.80 -17.84
N VAL A 119 -26.12 -29.11 -18.04
CA VAL A 119 -24.96 -29.99 -18.20
C VAL A 119 -24.91 -30.49 -19.64
N GLU A 120 -23.75 -30.37 -20.28
CA GLU A 120 -23.53 -30.77 -21.67
C GLU A 120 -22.18 -31.49 -21.84
N GLY A 121 -22.12 -32.45 -22.77
CA GLY A 121 -20.86 -33.09 -23.17
C GLY A 121 -20.29 -34.09 -22.17
N MET A 122 -21.13 -34.71 -21.32
CA MET A 122 -20.69 -35.71 -20.34
C MET A 122 -20.11 -36.98 -20.97
N ALA A 123 -20.57 -37.34 -22.18
CA ALA A 123 -20.05 -38.49 -22.92
C ALA A 123 -18.73 -38.19 -23.66
N GLY A 124 -18.36 -36.91 -23.80
CA GLY A 124 -17.13 -36.50 -24.48
C GLY A 124 -15.88 -36.67 -23.62
N PRO A 125 -14.69 -36.75 -24.25
CA PRO A 125 -13.44 -36.68 -23.49
C PRO A 125 -13.31 -35.34 -22.78
N ALA A 126 -12.88 -35.36 -21.52
CA ALA A 126 -12.59 -34.16 -20.72
C ALA A 126 -11.13 -34.22 -20.23
N PRO A 127 -10.17 -34.08 -21.17
CA PRO A 127 -8.75 -34.18 -20.84
C PRO A 127 -8.34 -33.01 -19.93
N VAL A 128 -7.40 -33.27 -19.02
CA VAL A 128 -6.80 -32.23 -18.20
C VAL A 128 -5.91 -31.35 -19.08
N SER A 129 -6.13 -30.04 -19.04
CA SER A 129 -5.29 -29.07 -19.73
C SER A 129 -3.98 -28.90 -18.99
N PHE A 130 -2.85 -29.11 -19.66
CA PHE A 130 -1.56 -28.77 -19.05
C PHE A 130 -1.49 -27.27 -18.77
N ARG A 131 -1.87 -26.45 -19.75
CA ARG A 131 -1.73 -25.00 -19.70
C ARG A 131 -2.65 -24.30 -18.70
N HIS A 132 -3.85 -24.85 -18.46
CA HIS A 132 -4.85 -24.22 -17.59
C HIS A 132 -5.03 -24.91 -16.25
N ASP A 133 -4.95 -26.24 -16.21
CA ASP A 133 -5.28 -27.01 -15.01
C ASP A 133 -4.01 -27.41 -14.25
N VAL A 134 -3.02 -28.00 -14.93
CA VAL A 134 -1.77 -28.47 -14.29
C VAL A 134 -0.90 -27.32 -13.81
N ILE A 135 -0.68 -26.31 -14.66
CA ILE A 135 0.07 -25.12 -14.27
C ILE A 135 -0.59 -24.42 -13.08
N GLN A 136 -1.91 -24.27 -13.11
CA GLN A 136 -2.61 -23.62 -12.01
C GLN A 136 -2.63 -24.48 -10.75
N ALA A 137 -2.67 -25.82 -10.86
CA ALA A 137 -2.51 -26.71 -9.72
C ALA A 137 -1.13 -26.54 -9.06
N LEU A 138 -0.06 -26.41 -9.85
CA LEU A 138 1.28 -26.10 -9.35
C LEU A 138 1.36 -24.71 -8.71
N ASN A 139 0.64 -23.72 -9.24
CA ASN A 139 0.49 -22.39 -8.65
C ASN A 139 -0.18 -22.47 -7.27
N GLN A 140 -1.34 -23.13 -7.18
CA GLN A 140 -2.10 -23.26 -5.93
C GLN A 140 -1.32 -24.00 -4.85
N ALA A 141 -0.55 -25.02 -5.24
CA ALA A 141 0.35 -25.75 -4.34
C ALA A 141 1.61 -24.95 -3.95
N GLY A 142 1.87 -23.81 -4.60
CA GLY A 142 3.07 -22.99 -4.39
C GLY A 142 4.36 -23.59 -4.95
N CYS A 143 4.28 -24.63 -5.78
CA CYS A 143 5.43 -25.37 -6.31
C CYS A 143 6.33 -24.49 -7.18
N ASN A 144 5.74 -23.65 -8.03
CA ASN A 144 6.43 -22.71 -8.93
C ASN A 144 6.43 -21.27 -8.39
N SER A 145 6.35 -21.10 -7.07
CA SER A 145 6.55 -19.81 -6.41
C SER A 145 8.01 -19.39 -6.41
N GLY A 146 8.27 -18.10 -6.21
CA GLY A 146 9.64 -17.54 -6.13
C GLY A 146 10.45 -18.04 -4.93
N ALA A 147 9.81 -18.67 -3.94
CA ALA A 147 10.49 -19.33 -2.83
C ALA A 147 10.84 -20.80 -3.12
N CYS A 148 10.29 -21.39 -4.18
CA CYS A 148 10.40 -22.81 -4.52
C CYS A 148 11.04 -23.02 -5.90
N HIS A 149 10.39 -23.75 -6.81
CA HIS A 149 10.94 -24.07 -8.12
C HIS A 149 10.80 -22.94 -9.14
N GLY A 150 10.06 -21.87 -8.81
CA GLY A 150 9.93 -20.65 -9.60
C GLY A 150 11.06 -19.63 -9.42
N THR A 151 12.11 -19.97 -8.68
CA THR A 151 13.31 -19.12 -8.59
C THR A 151 14.04 -19.06 -9.94
N PRO A 152 14.84 -18.02 -10.23
CA PRO A 152 15.58 -17.93 -11.50
C PRO A 152 16.47 -19.14 -11.81
N THR A 153 16.98 -19.81 -10.78
CA THR A 153 17.84 -21.01 -10.89
C THR A 153 17.08 -22.33 -10.68
N GLY A 154 15.79 -22.29 -10.33
CA GLY A 154 15.08 -23.44 -9.79
C GLY A 154 15.65 -23.95 -8.46
N LYS A 155 15.14 -25.09 -8.00
CA LYS A 155 15.62 -25.81 -6.81
C LYS A 155 15.64 -27.32 -7.04
N GLY A 156 16.64 -28.00 -6.50
CA GLY A 156 16.74 -29.47 -6.56
C GLY A 156 16.73 -30.04 -7.99
N GLY A 157 17.26 -29.29 -8.96
CA GLY A 157 17.26 -29.67 -10.38
C GLY A 157 15.90 -29.56 -11.08
N LEU A 158 14.89 -28.94 -10.46
CA LEU A 158 13.61 -28.60 -11.07
C LEU A 158 13.48 -27.07 -11.11
N LYS A 159 13.38 -26.51 -12.32
CA LYS A 159 13.21 -25.09 -12.58
C LYS A 159 11.91 -24.88 -13.37
N LEU A 160 10.89 -24.41 -12.68
CA LEU A 160 9.64 -23.98 -13.31
C LEU A 160 9.68 -22.48 -13.52
N SER A 161 8.91 -21.99 -14.48
CA SER A 161 8.65 -20.59 -14.65
C SER A 161 7.84 -20.07 -13.46
N LEU A 162 8.16 -18.86 -13.01
CA LEU A 162 7.45 -18.26 -11.88
C LEU A 162 5.96 -18.19 -12.17
N ARG A 163 5.13 -18.78 -11.32
CA ARG A 163 3.65 -18.82 -11.46
C ARG A 163 3.14 -19.32 -12.83
N GLY A 164 3.95 -20.09 -13.56
CA GLY A 164 3.52 -20.69 -14.82
C GLY A 164 3.48 -19.74 -16.02
N TYR A 165 4.25 -18.65 -15.99
CA TYR A 165 4.27 -17.67 -17.08
C TYR A 165 4.81 -18.20 -18.41
N LEU A 166 5.56 -19.31 -18.41
CA LEU A 166 6.18 -19.90 -19.60
C LEU A 166 5.73 -21.37 -19.75
N PRO A 167 4.46 -21.61 -20.12
CA PRO A 167 3.90 -22.96 -20.23
C PRO A 167 4.69 -23.88 -21.15
N ASP A 168 5.22 -23.35 -22.26
CA ASP A 168 6.02 -24.13 -23.21
C ASP A 168 7.29 -24.71 -22.56
N GLU A 169 7.97 -23.90 -21.74
CA GLU A 169 9.19 -24.31 -21.03
C GLU A 169 8.84 -25.26 -19.88
N ASP A 170 7.80 -24.93 -19.10
CA ASP A 170 7.35 -25.76 -17.98
C ASP A 170 6.96 -27.16 -18.42
N PHE A 171 6.30 -27.29 -19.57
CA PHE A 171 5.95 -28.59 -20.13
C PHE A 171 7.19 -29.44 -20.38
N VAL A 172 8.22 -28.87 -21.02
CA VAL A 172 9.48 -29.58 -21.33
C VAL A 172 10.20 -29.99 -20.05
N VAL A 173 10.26 -29.09 -19.06
CA VAL A 173 10.90 -29.35 -17.75
C VAL A 173 10.22 -30.51 -17.03
N LEU A 174 8.89 -30.53 -17.00
CA LEU A 174 8.14 -31.56 -16.31
C LEU A 174 8.16 -32.91 -17.04
N SER A 175 8.00 -32.90 -18.36
CA SER A 175 7.79 -34.12 -19.15
C SER A 175 9.06 -34.73 -19.75
N ARG A 176 10.11 -33.94 -20.02
CA ARG A 176 11.28 -34.39 -20.81
C ARG A 176 12.60 -34.31 -20.06
N GLU A 177 12.83 -33.25 -19.28
CA GLU A 177 14.13 -33.05 -18.63
C GLU A 177 14.52 -34.18 -17.67
N SER A 178 15.82 -34.30 -17.42
CA SER A 178 16.41 -35.37 -16.58
C SER A 178 15.98 -36.78 -16.99
N GLY A 179 15.71 -37.00 -18.28
CA GLY A 179 15.29 -38.28 -18.86
C GLY A 179 13.85 -38.66 -18.53
N GLY A 180 12.95 -37.68 -18.34
CA GLY A 180 11.53 -37.93 -18.05
C GLY A 180 11.24 -38.46 -16.64
N ARG A 181 12.23 -38.53 -15.74
CA ARG A 181 12.10 -39.18 -14.42
C ARG A 181 11.15 -38.50 -13.41
N ARG A 182 10.55 -37.36 -13.75
CA ARG A 182 9.66 -36.61 -12.85
C ARG A 182 8.22 -37.12 -12.88
N ILE A 183 7.80 -37.64 -14.04
CA ILE A 183 6.48 -38.18 -14.30
C ILE A 183 6.59 -39.61 -14.81
N SER A 184 5.61 -40.43 -14.46
CA SER A 184 5.48 -41.79 -14.96
C SER A 184 4.07 -41.96 -15.51
N THR A 185 3.93 -41.94 -16.83
CA THR A 185 2.62 -42.12 -17.49
C THR A 185 2.13 -43.57 -17.44
N PHE A 186 2.99 -44.52 -17.06
CA PHE A 186 2.62 -45.92 -16.81
C PHE A 186 2.05 -46.14 -15.40
N ASP A 187 2.49 -45.33 -14.44
CA ASP A 187 2.10 -45.39 -13.03
C ASP A 187 2.17 -43.96 -12.46
N ALA A 188 1.04 -43.26 -12.50
CA ALA A 188 0.96 -41.85 -12.13
C ALA A 188 1.36 -41.65 -10.67
N ASP A 189 0.93 -42.53 -9.76
CA ASP A 189 1.24 -42.46 -8.32
C ASP A 189 2.75 -42.59 -8.03
N ALA A 190 3.51 -43.30 -8.89
CA ALA A 190 4.96 -43.36 -8.77
C ALA A 190 5.68 -42.05 -9.13
N SER A 191 4.98 -41.07 -9.71
CA SER A 191 5.58 -39.82 -10.18
C SER A 191 6.17 -38.99 -9.05
N VAL A 192 7.45 -38.63 -9.18
CA VAL A 192 8.16 -37.83 -8.18
C VAL A 192 7.51 -36.45 -7.98
N ILE A 193 6.92 -35.88 -9.03
CA ILE A 193 6.20 -34.59 -8.97
C ILE A 193 4.95 -34.65 -8.08
N LEU A 194 4.40 -35.83 -7.78
CA LEU A 194 3.31 -36.02 -6.81
C LEU A 194 3.85 -36.41 -5.44
N ARG A 195 4.68 -37.46 -5.38
CA ARG A 195 5.12 -38.07 -4.11
C ARG A 195 5.86 -37.11 -3.20
N LYS A 196 6.74 -36.26 -3.75
CA LYS A 196 7.51 -35.28 -2.97
C LYS A 196 6.61 -34.24 -2.29
N PRO A 197 5.79 -33.48 -3.03
CA PRO A 197 4.89 -32.51 -2.40
C PRO A 197 3.77 -33.14 -1.58
N LEU A 198 3.45 -34.43 -1.73
CA LEU A 198 2.55 -35.16 -0.82
C LEU A 198 3.22 -35.58 0.50
N GLY A 199 4.55 -35.50 0.60
CA GLY A 199 5.31 -35.99 1.76
C GLY A 199 5.56 -37.51 1.76
N GLU A 200 5.30 -38.19 0.64
CA GLU A 200 5.53 -39.63 0.44
C GLU A 200 6.97 -39.95 -0.01
N ALA A 201 7.74 -38.90 -0.29
CA ALA A 201 9.18 -38.93 -0.51
C ALA A 201 9.83 -37.68 0.10
N PRO A 202 11.12 -37.72 0.50
CA PRO A 202 11.79 -36.56 1.06
C PRO A 202 11.74 -35.34 0.13
N HIS A 203 11.27 -34.22 0.69
CA HIS A 203 11.13 -32.95 0.00
C HIS A 203 11.47 -31.80 0.95
N GLU A 204 12.53 -31.06 0.64
CA GLU A 204 12.97 -29.90 1.43
C GLU A 204 11.89 -28.80 1.50
N GLY A 205 11.04 -28.70 0.47
CA GLY A 205 9.93 -27.75 0.44
C GLY A 205 8.76 -28.12 1.36
N GLY A 206 8.79 -29.28 2.03
CA GLY A 206 7.70 -29.79 2.87
C GLY A 206 6.48 -30.27 2.07
N ILE A 207 5.37 -30.47 2.77
CA ILE A 207 4.09 -30.86 2.15
C ILE A 207 3.48 -29.64 1.43
N ARG A 208 3.18 -29.80 0.14
CA ARG A 208 2.60 -28.78 -0.75
C ARG A 208 1.33 -29.23 -1.45
N LEU A 209 1.12 -30.53 -1.57
CA LEU A 209 -0.09 -31.14 -2.11
C LEU A 209 -0.77 -32.00 -1.05
N LYS A 210 -2.07 -32.20 -1.20
CA LYS A 210 -2.87 -33.10 -0.36
C LYS A 210 -3.78 -33.94 -1.25
N HIS A 211 -3.90 -35.23 -0.91
CA HIS A 211 -4.88 -36.12 -1.51
C HIS A 211 -6.30 -35.53 -1.41
N GLY A 212 -7.11 -35.76 -2.44
CA GLY A 212 -8.49 -35.26 -2.52
C GLY A 212 -8.63 -33.76 -2.83
N THR A 213 -7.53 -33.03 -3.05
CA THR A 213 -7.61 -31.64 -3.53
C THR A 213 -7.67 -31.58 -5.06
N LYS A 214 -8.25 -30.50 -5.60
CA LYS A 214 -8.34 -30.31 -7.05
C LYS A 214 -6.97 -30.16 -7.71
N ALA A 215 -6.01 -29.55 -7.01
CA ALA A 215 -4.62 -29.47 -7.48
C ALA A 215 -3.98 -30.86 -7.63
N PHE A 216 -4.17 -31.76 -6.66
CA PHE A 216 -3.71 -33.14 -6.79
C PHE A 216 -4.40 -33.85 -7.96
N GLU A 217 -5.73 -33.76 -8.04
CA GLU A 217 -6.53 -34.39 -9.11
C GLU A 217 -6.01 -33.99 -10.50
N TYR A 218 -5.78 -32.70 -10.75
CA TYR A 218 -5.32 -32.26 -12.07
C TYR A 218 -3.91 -32.73 -12.41
N ILE A 219 -2.95 -32.66 -11.48
CA ILE A 219 -1.59 -33.13 -11.77
C ILE A 219 -1.58 -34.64 -11.98
N HIS A 220 -2.28 -35.39 -11.12
CA HIS A 220 -2.39 -36.84 -11.22
C HIS A 220 -3.05 -37.27 -12.53
N ASP A 221 -4.24 -36.74 -12.82
CA ASP A 221 -5.02 -37.17 -13.97
C ASP A 221 -4.37 -36.77 -15.28
N TRP A 222 -3.70 -35.61 -15.35
CA TRP A 222 -2.89 -35.26 -16.51
C TRP A 222 -1.80 -36.30 -16.80
N ILE A 223 -1.11 -36.79 -15.76
CA ILE A 223 -0.08 -37.83 -15.93
C ILE A 223 -0.73 -39.16 -16.36
N ALA A 224 -1.82 -39.55 -15.71
CA ALA A 224 -2.56 -40.76 -16.03
C ALA A 224 -3.16 -40.75 -17.46
N GLU A 225 -3.50 -39.56 -17.96
CA GLU A 225 -3.99 -39.33 -19.33
C GLU A 225 -2.86 -39.23 -20.37
N GLY A 226 -1.61 -39.45 -19.99
CA GLY A 226 -0.46 -39.50 -20.91
C GLY A 226 0.40 -38.24 -20.96
N ALA A 227 0.16 -37.28 -20.06
CA ALA A 227 0.95 -36.05 -19.88
C ALA A 227 1.11 -35.21 -21.17
N HIS A 228 0.01 -35.00 -21.89
CA HIS A 228 -0.01 -34.24 -23.15
C HIS A 228 0.06 -32.71 -22.91
N ASP A 229 0.64 -31.96 -23.86
CA ASP A 229 0.52 -30.49 -23.95
C ASP A 229 -0.66 -30.11 -24.85
N ASP A 230 -1.14 -28.88 -24.70
CA ASP A 230 -2.32 -28.34 -25.37
C ASP A 230 -2.15 -26.89 -25.88
N PRO A 231 -1.17 -26.59 -26.76
CA PRO A 231 -0.87 -25.23 -27.24
C PRO A 231 -2.01 -24.50 -27.98
N GLY A 232 -3.00 -25.23 -28.48
CA GLY A 232 -4.14 -24.68 -29.22
C GLY A 232 -5.36 -24.33 -28.36
N VAL A 233 -5.29 -24.49 -27.04
CA VAL A 233 -6.42 -24.20 -26.15
C VAL A 233 -6.71 -22.69 -26.14
N ALA A 234 -8.01 -22.32 -26.15
CA ALA A 234 -8.42 -20.92 -26.11
C ALA A 234 -7.82 -20.21 -24.89
N ALA A 235 -7.24 -19.02 -25.06
CA ALA A 235 -6.59 -18.31 -23.96
C ALA A 235 -7.63 -17.73 -22.97
N PRO A 236 -7.30 -17.63 -21.66
CA PRO A 236 -8.08 -16.84 -20.72
C PRO A 236 -8.01 -15.35 -21.10
N VAL A 237 -9.15 -14.64 -21.04
CA VAL A 237 -9.22 -13.21 -21.39
C VAL A 237 -9.78 -12.32 -20.26
N LYS A 238 -10.49 -12.90 -19.29
CA LYS A 238 -11.01 -12.15 -18.13
C LYS A 238 -11.12 -13.06 -16.91
N LEU A 239 -10.73 -12.55 -15.75
CA LEU A 239 -10.97 -13.14 -14.44
C LEU A 239 -11.86 -12.19 -13.64
N GLU A 240 -12.96 -12.68 -13.06
CA GLU A 240 -13.90 -11.87 -12.27
C GLU A 240 -14.28 -12.57 -10.97
N VAL A 241 -14.44 -11.81 -9.88
CA VAL A 241 -14.91 -12.31 -8.58
C VAL A 241 -16.37 -11.93 -8.40
N VAL A 242 -17.19 -12.88 -7.94
CA VAL A 242 -18.61 -12.73 -7.64
C VAL A 242 -18.86 -13.19 -6.18
N PRO A 243 -19.64 -12.44 -5.36
CA PRO A 243 -20.22 -11.15 -5.69
C PRO A 243 -19.13 -10.08 -5.83
N GLY A 244 -19.51 -8.91 -6.36
CA GLY A 244 -18.65 -7.73 -6.31
C GLY A 244 -18.44 -7.24 -4.88
N SER A 245 -18.01 -5.98 -4.72
CA SER A 245 -17.73 -5.41 -3.41
C SER A 245 -18.96 -5.45 -2.47
N ARG A 246 -18.75 -5.79 -1.20
CA ARG A 246 -19.81 -5.99 -0.21
C ARG A 246 -19.44 -5.36 1.14
N ILE A 247 -20.46 -4.87 1.84
CA ILE A 247 -20.37 -4.49 3.25
C ILE A 247 -21.17 -5.52 4.04
N LEU A 248 -20.47 -6.24 4.92
CA LEU A 248 -21.02 -7.22 5.83
C LEU A 248 -21.32 -6.52 7.16
N ASN A 249 -22.59 -6.48 7.53
CA ASN A 249 -22.99 -5.99 8.86
C ASN A 249 -23.16 -7.18 9.79
N ALA A 250 -22.63 -7.06 11.02
CA ALA A 250 -22.86 -8.04 12.07
C ALA A 250 -24.37 -8.37 12.18
N PRO A 251 -24.75 -9.67 12.36
CA PRO A 251 -23.88 -10.79 12.71
C PRO A 251 -23.13 -11.44 11.55
N ALA A 252 -23.33 -10.99 10.29
CA ALA A 252 -22.63 -11.57 9.15
C ALA A 252 -21.14 -11.20 9.17
N LYS A 253 -20.27 -12.21 9.19
CA LYS A 253 -18.81 -12.07 9.23
C LYS A 253 -18.09 -12.94 8.19
N GLU A 254 -18.84 -13.64 7.35
CA GLU A 254 -18.33 -14.62 6.39
C GLU A 254 -18.90 -14.32 5.00
N GLN A 255 -18.09 -14.55 3.95
CA GLN A 255 -18.46 -14.37 2.56
C GLN A 255 -17.81 -15.45 1.69
N GLN A 256 -18.61 -16.23 0.98
CA GLN A 256 -18.15 -17.03 -0.15
C GLN A 256 -17.92 -16.12 -1.35
N VAL A 257 -16.75 -16.26 -1.99
CA VAL A 257 -16.49 -15.68 -3.31
C VAL A 257 -16.38 -16.78 -4.35
N VAL A 258 -16.73 -16.45 -5.59
CA VAL A 258 -16.67 -17.30 -6.76
C VAL A 258 -15.84 -16.61 -7.81
N VAL A 259 -14.88 -17.32 -8.37
CA VAL A 259 -13.96 -16.78 -9.38
C VAL A 259 -14.34 -17.37 -10.73
N LEU A 260 -14.80 -16.51 -11.63
CA LEU A 260 -15.20 -16.88 -12.99
C LEU A 260 -14.12 -16.47 -13.98
N LEU A 261 -13.74 -17.42 -14.83
CA LEU A 261 -12.83 -17.24 -15.94
C LEU A 261 -13.61 -17.16 -17.24
N THR A 262 -13.40 -16.11 -18.02
CA THR A 262 -13.88 -16.04 -19.41
C THR A 262 -12.73 -16.34 -20.36
N MET A 263 -12.97 -17.26 -21.30
CA MET A 263 -12.05 -17.69 -22.34
C MET A 263 -12.23 -16.86 -23.62
N ALA A 264 -11.24 -16.87 -24.51
CA ALA A 264 -11.27 -16.14 -25.78
C ALA A 264 -12.42 -16.56 -26.72
N ASP A 265 -12.93 -17.79 -26.57
CA ASP A 265 -14.09 -18.31 -27.31
C ASP A 265 -15.45 -17.92 -26.68
N GLY A 266 -15.43 -17.14 -25.59
CA GLY A 266 -16.61 -16.71 -24.84
C GLY A 266 -17.07 -17.69 -23.75
N THR A 267 -16.46 -18.88 -23.64
CA THR A 267 -16.79 -19.84 -22.58
C THR A 267 -16.48 -19.27 -21.21
N LYS A 268 -17.39 -19.48 -20.24
CA LYS A 268 -17.17 -19.16 -18.83
C LYS A 268 -16.95 -20.44 -18.01
N LYS A 269 -15.98 -20.39 -17.09
CA LYS A 269 -15.66 -21.50 -16.18
C LYS A 269 -15.56 -20.99 -14.76
N ASP A 270 -16.05 -21.76 -13.80
CA ASP A 270 -15.72 -21.57 -12.40
C ASP A 270 -14.32 -22.13 -12.15
N VAL A 271 -13.42 -21.29 -11.63
CA VAL A 271 -12.05 -21.65 -11.25
C VAL A 271 -11.78 -21.47 -9.76
N THR A 272 -12.83 -21.26 -8.96
CA THR A 272 -12.77 -20.92 -7.53
C THR A 272 -11.91 -21.89 -6.75
N SER A 273 -12.08 -23.20 -6.96
CA SER A 273 -11.39 -24.24 -6.18
C SER A 273 -9.92 -24.46 -6.58
N ILE A 274 -9.48 -23.88 -7.70
CA ILE A 274 -8.10 -24.00 -8.18
C ILE A 274 -7.34 -22.67 -8.13
N CYS A 275 -8.01 -21.58 -7.77
CA CYS A 275 -7.36 -20.31 -7.48
C CYS A 275 -6.45 -20.41 -6.24
N TYR A 276 -5.40 -19.60 -6.25
CA TYR A 276 -4.67 -19.22 -5.04
C TYR A 276 -5.21 -17.87 -4.57
N TYR A 277 -5.45 -17.73 -3.27
CA TYR A 277 -6.03 -16.53 -2.68
C TYR A 277 -5.08 -15.85 -1.70
N ASP A 278 -5.20 -14.53 -1.60
CA ASP A 278 -4.49 -13.70 -0.64
C ASP A 278 -5.42 -12.62 -0.06
N SER A 279 -5.07 -12.07 1.10
CA SER A 279 -5.80 -10.99 1.77
C SER A 279 -4.86 -9.83 2.01
N SER A 280 -5.28 -8.61 1.66
CA SER A 280 -4.47 -7.41 1.92
C SER A 280 -4.23 -7.15 3.41
N SER A 281 -5.06 -7.73 4.30
CA SER A 281 -4.88 -7.64 5.75
C SER A 281 -5.39 -8.92 6.43
N PRO A 282 -4.54 -9.97 6.53
CA PRO A 282 -4.91 -11.25 7.14
C PRO A 282 -5.34 -11.16 8.61
N ASP A 283 -4.94 -10.11 9.32
CA ASP A 283 -5.37 -9.84 10.69
C ASP A 283 -6.84 -9.38 10.78
N ILE A 284 -7.38 -8.80 9.69
CA ILE A 284 -8.78 -8.38 9.59
C ILE A 284 -9.63 -9.51 9.00
N ALA A 285 -9.18 -10.14 7.91
CA ALA A 285 -9.90 -11.26 7.30
C ALA A 285 -8.96 -12.25 6.58
N GLU A 286 -9.29 -13.53 6.69
CA GLU A 286 -8.60 -14.62 5.99
C GLU A 286 -9.49 -15.19 4.87
N VAL A 287 -8.87 -15.79 3.87
CA VAL A 287 -9.54 -16.48 2.76
C VAL A 287 -8.92 -17.87 2.57
N ASP A 288 -9.76 -18.90 2.48
CA ASP A 288 -9.31 -20.27 2.25
C ASP A 288 -9.20 -20.64 0.76
N SER A 289 -8.71 -21.85 0.47
CA SER A 289 -8.54 -22.36 -0.91
C SER A 289 -9.86 -22.61 -1.66
N THR A 290 -11.00 -22.48 -1.00
CA THR A 290 -12.33 -22.57 -1.61
C THR A 290 -12.95 -21.20 -1.86
N GLY A 291 -12.21 -20.11 -1.65
CA GLY A 291 -12.72 -18.75 -1.78
C GLY A 291 -13.66 -18.37 -0.63
N TYR A 292 -13.54 -18.99 0.54
CA TYR A 292 -14.36 -18.64 1.70
C TYR A 292 -13.62 -17.64 2.59
N VAL A 293 -14.17 -16.44 2.71
CA VAL A 293 -13.61 -15.32 3.46
C VAL A 293 -14.23 -15.26 4.86
N THR A 294 -13.41 -15.13 5.89
CA THR A 294 -13.84 -14.99 7.29
C THR A 294 -13.20 -13.77 7.93
N PHE A 295 -14.03 -12.84 8.41
CA PHE A 295 -13.58 -11.67 9.17
C PHE A 295 -13.33 -12.01 10.64
N LYS A 296 -12.22 -11.49 11.17
CA LYS A 296 -11.80 -11.57 12.57
C LYS A 296 -12.22 -10.34 13.38
N GLY A 297 -12.46 -9.22 12.72
CA GLY A 297 -12.82 -7.95 13.34
C GLY A 297 -13.44 -6.97 12.35
N ARG A 298 -13.61 -5.72 12.80
CA ARG A 298 -14.04 -4.60 11.97
C ARG A 298 -12.90 -4.16 11.05
N GLY A 299 -13.21 -3.86 9.79
CA GLY A 299 -12.22 -3.33 8.86
C GLY A 299 -12.55 -3.62 7.41
N GLU A 300 -11.59 -3.31 6.54
CA GLU A 300 -11.70 -3.48 5.09
C GLU A 300 -10.53 -4.30 4.58
N VAL A 301 -10.81 -5.18 3.62
CA VAL A 301 -9.80 -6.02 2.97
C VAL A 301 -10.03 -6.06 1.46
N ALA A 302 -8.95 -6.16 0.71
CA ALA A 302 -8.96 -6.62 -0.66
C ALA A 302 -8.63 -8.13 -0.66
N VAL A 303 -9.56 -8.95 -1.12
CA VAL A 303 -9.35 -10.37 -1.36
C VAL A 303 -8.88 -10.54 -2.80
N ILE A 304 -7.74 -11.18 -2.96
CA ILE A 304 -7.02 -11.30 -4.23
C ILE A 304 -7.11 -12.75 -4.68
N ALA A 305 -7.67 -12.99 -5.86
CA ALA A 305 -7.73 -14.29 -6.50
C ALA A 305 -6.75 -14.35 -7.68
N HIS A 306 -5.87 -15.35 -7.67
CA HIS A 306 -4.90 -15.59 -8.73
C HIS A 306 -5.30 -16.80 -9.57
N TYR A 307 -5.29 -16.63 -10.89
CA TYR A 307 -5.42 -17.70 -11.86
C TYR A 307 -4.45 -17.48 -13.02
N LEU A 308 -3.46 -18.37 -13.16
CA LEU A 308 -2.34 -18.23 -14.08
C LEU A 308 -1.69 -16.85 -13.91
N SER A 309 -1.62 -16.06 -14.98
CA SER A 309 -1.12 -14.68 -14.97
C SER A 309 -2.16 -13.62 -14.62
N MET A 310 -3.42 -14.02 -14.43
CA MET A 310 -4.50 -13.10 -14.12
C MET A 310 -4.69 -12.94 -12.63
N VAL A 311 -5.12 -11.73 -12.25
CA VAL A 311 -5.47 -11.37 -10.89
C VAL A 311 -6.85 -10.73 -10.93
N ALA A 312 -7.73 -11.15 -10.03
CA ALA A 312 -9.03 -10.54 -9.82
C ALA A 312 -9.18 -10.21 -8.33
N ILE A 313 -9.74 -9.05 -8.02
CA ILE A 313 -9.74 -8.51 -6.66
C ILE A 313 -11.16 -8.07 -6.31
N VAL A 314 -11.59 -8.37 -5.08
CA VAL A 314 -12.84 -7.87 -4.52
C VAL A 314 -12.57 -7.18 -3.19
N ARG A 315 -13.23 -6.05 -2.95
CA ARG A 315 -13.15 -5.32 -1.68
C ARG A 315 -14.32 -5.72 -0.79
N LEU A 316 -14.01 -6.14 0.44
CA LEU A 316 -14.99 -6.54 1.43
C LEU A 316 -14.78 -5.71 2.69
N THR A 317 -15.88 -5.22 3.25
CA THR A 317 -15.90 -4.42 4.48
C THR A 317 -16.72 -5.17 5.53
N HIS A 318 -16.27 -5.21 6.77
CA HIS A 318 -17.04 -5.75 7.88
C HIS A 318 -17.25 -4.68 8.96
N LEU A 319 -18.52 -4.45 9.28
CA LEU A 319 -18.97 -3.47 10.26
C LEU A 319 -19.59 -4.17 11.45
N ILE A 320 -19.18 -3.75 12.64
CA ILE A 320 -19.67 -4.24 13.93
C ILE A 320 -20.24 -3.05 14.70
N ASP A 321 -21.31 -3.25 15.46
CA ASP A 321 -21.85 -2.21 16.35
C ASP A 321 -20.82 -1.85 17.41
N VAL A 322 -20.56 -0.55 17.56
CA VAL A 322 -19.61 -0.03 18.55
C VAL A 322 -20.41 0.66 19.64
N PRO A 323 -20.51 0.06 20.85
CA PRO A 323 -21.21 0.68 21.97
C PRO A 323 -20.69 2.09 22.26
N GLY A 324 -21.60 3.06 22.33
CA GLY A 324 -21.26 4.47 22.60
C GLY A 324 -20.83 5.28 21.39
N PHE A 325 -20.67 4.68 20.20
CA PHE A 325 -20.46 5.44 18.97
C PHE A 325 -21.71 6.27 18.63
N GLN A 326 -21.49 7.54 18.26
CA GLN A 326 -22.52 8.44 17.76
C GLN A 326 -22.07 8.99 16.41
N VAL A 327 -23.02 9.05 15.47
CA VAL A 327 -22.78 9.66 14.16
C VAL A 327 -22.46 11.14 14.38
N VAL A 328 -21.34 11.59 13.83
CA VAL A 328 -20.93 12.99 13.87
C VAL A 328 -21.37 13.72 12.61
N ASP A 329 -21.64 15.02 12.73
CA ASP A 329 -21.96 15.86 11.58
C ASP A 329 -20.80 15.86 10.57
N VAL A 330 -21.11 15.63 9.30
CA VAL A 330 -20.14 15.62 8.20
C VAL A 330 -19.96 17.05 7.69
N PRO A 331 -18.79 17.70 7.92
CA PRO A 331 -18.59 19.07 7.46
C PRO A 331 -18.60 19.15 5.93
N GLN A 332 -19.33 20.11 5.37
CA GLN A 332 -19.49 20.25 3.91
C GLN A 332 -18.55 21.30 3.29
N GLY A 333 -17.89 22.13 4.11
CA GLY A 333 -17.10 23.28 3.67
C GLY A 333 -15.77 22.94 2.99
N ASN A 334 -15.29 21.71 3.11
CA ASN A 334 -14.05 21.23 2.50
C ASN A 334 -14.20 19.75 2.11
N LEU A 335 -13.65 19.35 0.95
CA LEU A 335 -13.65 17.97 0.49
C LEU A 335 -13.00 17.02 1.50
N VAL A 336 -11.87 17.44 2.10
CA VAL A 336 -11.12 16.60 3.04
C VAL A 336 -11.99 16.18 4.22
N ASP A 337 -12.68 17.15 4.83
CA ASP A 337 -13.53 16.88 5.99
C ASP A 337 -14.75 16.07 5.61
N ARG A 338 -15.37 16.37 4.46
CA ARG A 338 -16.52 15.61 3.98
C ARG A 338 -16.18 14.14 3.81
N ALA A 339 -15.11 13.83 3.07
CA ALA A 339 -14.72 12.45 2.78
C ALA A 339 -14.24 11.70 4.03
N VAL A 340 -13.45 12.35 4.89
CA VAL A 340 -12.91 11.70 6.11
C VAL A 340 -14.02 11.46 7.13
N PHE A 341 -14.85 12.45 7.45
CA PHE A 341 -15.91 12.28 8.44
C PHE A 341 -17.00 11.31 7.96
N ALA A 342 -17.32 11.31 6.66
CA ALA A 342 -18.20 10.28 6.08
C ALA A 342 -17.61 8.88 6.25
N LYS A 343 -16.31 8.70 6.01
CA LYS A 343 -15.62 7.42 6.20
C LYS A 343 -15.58 7.00 7.67
N LEU A 344 -15.29 7.92 8.59
CA LEU A 344 -15.28 7.65 10.02
C LEU A 344 -16.67 7.22 10.52
N ASN A 345 -17.74 7.89 10.07
CA ASN A 345 -19.10 7.48 10.36
C ASN A 345 -19.44 6.09 9.82
N HIS A 346 -19.02 5.81 8.58
CA HIS A 346 -19.21 4.50 7.97
C HIS A 346 -18.51 3.38 8.75
N MET A 347 -17.27 3.63 9.18
CA MET A 347 -16.46 2.70 9.97
C MET A 347 -16.79 2.73 11.48
N ARG A 348 -17.72 3.60 11.92
CA ARG A 348 -18.10 3.78 13.32
C ARG A 348 -16.91 4.12 14.23
N ILE A 349 -16.06 5.02 13.76
CA ILE A 349 -14.88 5.52 14.47
C ILE A 349 -15.16 6.97 14.85
N ALA A 350 -15.04 7.33 16.13
CA ALA A 350 -15.25 8.70 16.57
C ALA A 350 -13.99 9.54 16.31
N PRO A 351 -14.08 10.73 15.69
CA PRO A 351 -12.92 11.61 15.57
C PRO A 351 -12.46 12.10 16.96
N SER A 352 -11.17 12.40 17.10
CA SER A 352 -10.65 13.11 18.26
C SER A 352 -11.17 14.54 18.33
N ALA A 353 -10.97 15.20 19.48
CA ALA A 353 -11.22 16.64 19.59
C ALA A 353 -10.27 17.42 18.67
N ASP A 354 -10.63 18.67 18.37
CA ASP A 354 -9.74 19.59 17.66
C ASP A 354 -8.51 19.88 18.54
N CYS A 355 -7.36 20.08 17.89
CA CYS A 355 -6.13 20.49 18.57
C CYS A 355 -6.23 21.93 19.07
N THR A 356 -5.49 22.19 20.14
CA THR A 356 -5.29 23.53 20.66
C THR A 356 -4.53 24.39 19.66
N ASP A 357 -4.62 25.70 19.83
CA ASP A 357 -3.94 26.64 18.95
C ASP A 357 -2.41 26.57 19.05
N ALA A 358 -1.89 26.22 20.22
CA ALA A 358 -0.45 25.99 20.40
C ALA A 358 0.02 24.73 19.65
N GLU A 359 -0.75 23.64 19.69
CA GLU A 359 -0.49 22.45 18.88
C GLU A 359 -0.56 22.81 17.39
N PHE A 360 -1.60 23.55 16.96
CA PHE A 360 -1.79 23.93 15.56
C PHE A 360 -0.63 24.73 14.99
N ILE A 361 -0.21 25.82 15.65
CA ILE A 361 0.88 26.67 15.15
C ILE A 361 2.18 25.88 15.05
N ARG A 362 2.51 25.10 16.08
CA ARG A 362 3.70 24.25 16.08
C ARG A 362 3.67 23.27 14.92
N ARG A 363 2.55 22.55 14.76
CA ARG A 363 2.34 21.54 13.73
C ARG A 363 2.46 22.14 12.33
N ALA A 364 1.81 23.28 12.09
CA ALA A 364 1.83 23.96 10.81
C ALA A 364 3.24 24.44 10.43
N TYR A 365 3.98 25.03 11.38
CA TYR A 365 5.37 25.43 11.14
C TYR A 365 6.28 24.24 10.80
N LEU A 366 6.15 23.14 11.54
CA LEU A 366 6.95 21.93 11.30
C LEU A 366 6.63 21.28 9.95
N ASP A 367 5.36 21.20 9.56
CA ASP A 367 4.97 20.56 8.31
C ASP A 367 5.24 21.42 7.06
N VAL A 368 5.05 22.73 7.18
CA VAL A 368 5.13 23.67 6.06
C VAL A 368 6.56 24.17 5.85
N LEU A 369 7.28 24.48 6.95
CA LEU A 369 8.61 25.10 6.90
C LEU A 369 9.74 24.20 7.42
N GLY A 370 9.43 23.09 8.10
CA GLY A 370 10.46 22.27 8.74
C GLY A 370 11.20 23.03 9.85
N ALA A 371 10.49 23.93 10.56
CA ALA A 371 11.06 24.84 11.54
C ALA A 371 10.14 25.00 12.76
N LEU A 372 10.68 25.46 13.90
CA LEU A 372 9.87 25.90 15.04
C LEU A 372 9.43 27.36 14.82
N PRO A 373 8.21 27.76 15.25
CA PRO A 373 7.84 29.17 15.28
C PRO A 373 8.68 29.91 16.33
N LYS A 374 8.97 31.19 16.06
CA LYS A 374 9.61 32.04 17.07
C LYS A 374 8.60 32.43 18.16
N PRO A 375 9.04 32.67 19.41
CA PRO A 375 8.13 33.05 20.50
C PRO A 375 7.25 34.27 20.18
N GLU A 376 7.79 35.27 19.48
CA GLU A 376 7.03 36.44 19.05
C GLU A 376 5.95 36.12 17.98
N GLU A 377 6.19 35.11 17.14
CA GLU A 377 5.22 34.65 16.15
C GLU A 377 4.10 33.86 16.84
N VAL A 378 4.44 33.07 17.87
CA VAL A 378 3.46 32.37 18.72
C VAL A 378 2.55 33.36 19.44
N ASP A 379 3.12 34.35 20.11
CA ASP A 379 2.36 35.37 20.84
C ASP A 379 1.45 36.18 19.90
N ALA A 380 1.96 36.60 18.73
CA ALA A 380 1.17 37.29 17.72
C ALA A 380 0.00 36.44 17.20
N PHE A 381 0.22 35.14 16.98
CA PHE A 381 -0.83 34.22 16.55
C PHE A 381 -1.91 34.02 17.62
N LEU A 382 -1.50 33.79 18.88
CA LEU A 382 -2.44 33.55 19.98
C LEU A 382 -3.29 34.78 20.31
N LYS A 383 -2.76 35.99 20.07
CA LYS A 383 -3.49 37.28 20.20
C LYS A 383 -4.39 37.62 19.00
N GLY A 384 -4.23 36.92 17.87
CA GLY A 384 -5.05 37.12 16.69
C GLY A 384 -6.50 36.70 16.89
N ASP A 385 -7.40 37.17 16.00
CA ASP A 385 -8.81 36.80 16.00
C ASP A 385 -8.97 35.27 15.83
N PRO A 386 -9.56 34.56 16.82
CA PRO A 386 -9.76 33.11 16.74
C PRO A 386 -10.52 32.64 15.50
N ALA A 387 -11.38 33.49 14.92
CA ALA A 387 -12.19 33.13 13.76
C ALA A 387 -11.36 32.96 12.47
N ASP A 388 -10.22 33.64 12.33
CA ASP A 388 -9.44 33.65 11.09
C ASP A 388 -7.93 33.47 11.24
N ARG A 389 -7.39 33.49 12.47
CA ARG A 389 -5.94 33.41 12.73
C ARG A 389 -5.27 32.18 12.11
N ARG A 390 -5.93 31.02 12.10
CA ARG A 390 -5.39 29.79 11.50
C ARG A 390 -5.26 29.92 9.98
N GLY A 391 -6.27 30.48 9.32
CA GLY A 391 -6.24 30.74 7.87
C GLY A 391 -5.14 31.74 7.49
N LYS A 392 -5.04 32.86 8.22
CA LYS A 392 -3.98 33.87 8.03
C LYS A 392 -2.59 33.29 8.24
N LEU A 393 -2.41 32.44 9.26
CA LEU A 393 -1.15 31.76 9.51
C LEU A 393 -0.77 30.88 8.32
N ILE A 394 -1.68 30.02 7.86
CA ILE A 394 -1.43 29.14 6.71
C ILE A 394 -0.98 29.95 5.49
N ASP A 395 -1.72 31.02 5.16
CA ASP A 395 -1.42 31.87 4.01
C ASP A 395 -0.04 32.54 4.14
N ALA A 396 0.31 33.00 5.35
CA ALA A 396 1.62 33.57 5.62
C ALA A 396 2.77 32.55 5.50
N LEU A 397 2.59 31.32 6.00
CA LEU A 397 3.61 30.28 5.96
C LEU A 397 3.92 29.84 4.52
N LEU A 398 2.91 29.73 3.66
CA LEU A 398 3.09 29.29 2.28
C LEU A 398 3.90 30.27 1.42
N GLU A 399 4.06 31.52 1.84
CA GLU A 399 4.86 32.54 1.16
C GLU A 399 6.26 32.71 1.73
N ARG A 400 6.61 31.99 2.80
CA ARG A 400 7.93 32.06 3.45
C ARG A 400 9.02 31.40 2.59
N PRO A 401 10.24 31.96 2.50
CA PRO A 401 11.35 31.33 1.80
C PRO A 401 11.67 29.91 2.29
N GLU A 402 11.49 29.65 3.59
CA GLU A 402 11.71 28.36 4.22
C GLU A 402 10.79 27.25 3.67
N PHE A 403 9.61 27.61 3.16
CA PHE A 403 8.73 26.67 2.46
C PHE A 403 9.44 26.07 1.24
N TYR A 404 10.09 26.91 0.42
CA TYR A 404 10.77 26.45 -0.77
C TYR A 404 12.00 25.60 -0.45
N ASP A 405 12.72 25.93 0.63
CA ASP A 405 13.86 25.13 1.10
C ASP A 405 13.40 23.73 1.54
N PHE A 406 12.39 23.67 2.41
CA PHE A 406 11.95 22.40 2.98
C PHE A 406 11.24 21.49 1.96
N TRP A 407 10.45 22.06 1.05
CA TRP A 407 9.82 21.27 -0.01
C TRP A 407 10.81 20.88 -1.11
N ALA A 408 11.83 21.71 -1.40
CA ALA A 408 12.91 21.30 -2.29
C ALA A 408 13.71 20.13 -1.72
N LEU A 409 13.94 20.08 -0.40
CA LEU A 409 14.56 18.94 0.27
C LEU A 409 13.77 17.65 0.03
N LYS A 410 12.44 17.66 0.25
CA LYS A 410 11.56 16.49 0.02
C LYS A 410 11.62 16.00 -1.43
N PHE A 411 11.57 16.92 -2.39
CA PHE A 411 11.72 16.55 -3.81
C PHE A 411 13.13 16.07 -4.14
N ALA A 412 14.17 16.68 -3.56
CA ALA A 412 15.56 16.28 -3.77
C ALA A 412 15.83 14.86 -3.27
N ASP A 413 15.17 14.42 -2.19
CA ASP A 413 15.25 13.06 -1.69
C ASP A 413 14.77 12.06 -2.74
N VAL A 414 13.52 12.20 -3.20
CA VAL A 414 12.92 11.25 -4.16
C VAL A 414 13.46 11.39 -5.60
N LEU A 415 13.98 12.58 -5.95
CA LEU A 415 14.69 12.82 -7.22
C LEU A 415 16.17 12.43 -7.17
N ARG A 416 16.66 11.93 -6.01
CA ARG A 416 18.03 11.43 -5.82
C ARG A 416 19.12 12.46 -6.09
N SER A 417 18.94 13.69 -5.59
CA SER A 417 19.94 14.77 -5.70
C SER A 417 21.16 14.46 -4.81
N ASN A 418 22.10 13.70 -5.37
CA ASN A 418 23.29 13.17 -4.69
C ASN A 418 24.54 13.35 -5.55
N GLY A 419 25.57 14.02 -5.01
CA GLY A 419 26.81 14.33 -5.71
C GLY A 419 27.65 13.11 -6.10
N ARG A 420 27.38 11.93 -5.53
CA ARG A 420 27.94 10.64 -5.99
C ARG A 420 27.41 10.25 -7.37
N LEU A 421 26.15 10.58 -7.67
CA LEU A 421 25.48 10.20 -8.92
C LEU A 421 25.61 11.29 -10.00
N ILE A 422 25.65 12.57 -9.58
CA ILE A 422 25.59 13.73 -10.50
C ILE A 422 26.70 14.76 -10.33
N GLU A 423 27.80 14.41 -9.67
CA GLU A 423 28.84 15.34 -9.18
C GLU A 423 28.34 16.32 -8.12
N PRO A 424 29.22 16.82 -7.23
CA PRO A 424 28.86 17.88 -6.28
C PRO A 424 28.23 19.09 -6.97
N LYS A 425 28.80 19.56 -8.08
CA LYS A 425 28.23 20.70 -8.82
C LYS A 425 26.82 20.41 -9.34
N GLY A 426 26.57 19.19 -9.85
CA GLY A 426 25.25 18.79 -10.34
C GLY A 426 24.20 18.74 -9.24
N ALA A 427 24.55 18.21 -8.06
CA ALA A 427 23.66 18.20 -6.90
C ALA A 427 23.24 19.62 -6.48
N TYR A 428 24.18 20.56 -6.43
CA TYR A 428 23.89 21.95 -6.07
C TYR A 428 22.98 22.66 -7.08
N VAL A 429 23.29 22.54 -8.38
CA VAL A 429 22.48 23.22 -9.41
C VAL A 429 21.12 22.55 -9.61
N PHE A 430 21.02 21.23 -9.41
CA PHE A 430 19.75 20.51 -9.47
C PHE A 430 18.85 20.85 -8.29
N HIS A 431 19.38 20.82 -7.06
CA HIS A 431 18.66 21.30 -5.87
C HIS A 431 18.19 22.75 -6.04
N ARG A 432 19.06 23.64 -6.54
CA ARG A 432 18.71 25.03 -6.80
C ARG A 432 17.59 25.16 -7.85
N TRP A 433 17.60 24.34 -8.90
CA TRP A 433 16.53 24.33 -9.91
C TRP A 433 15.20 23.86 -9.31
N ILE A 434 15.21 22.82 -8.47
CA ILE A 434 14.00 22.37 -7.75
C ILE A 434 13.44 23.52 -6.92
N ARG A 435 14.27 24.11 -6.04
CA ARG A 435 13.89 25.23 -5.18
C ARG A 435 13.35 26.42 -5.98
N ALA A 436 14.06 26.84 -7.02
CA ALA A 436 13.65 27.98 -7.86
C ALA A 436 12.34 27.72 -8.60
N SER A 437 12.06 26.47 -8.98
CA SER A 437 10.79 26.09 -9.61
C SER A 437 9.62 26.23 -8.64
N LEU A 438 9.81 25.84 -7.38
CA LEU A 438 8.81 26.02 -6.33
C LEU A 438 8.59 27.51 -5.99
N GLU A 439 9.68 28.28 -5.89
CA GLU A 439 9.64 29.72 -5.64
C GLU A 439 8.93 30.49 -6.75
N ALA A 440 9.10 30.07 -8.00
CA ALA A 440 8.39 30.63 -9.16
C ALA A 440 6.90 30.21 -9.22
N GLY A 441 6.43 29.38 -8.29
CA GLY A 441 5.06 28.86 -8.30
C GLY A 441 4.77 27.95 -9.50
N MET A 442 5.79 27.23 -9.99
CA MET A 442 5.64 26.37 -11.17
C MET A 442 4.60 25.26 -10.90
N PRO A 443 3.58 25.11 -11.75
CA PRO A 443 2.65 23.98 -11.71
C PRO A 443 3.37 22.63 -11.77
N MET A 444 2.89 21.63 -11.03
CA MET A 444 3.59 20.33 -10.95
C MET A 444 3.57 19.54 -12.25
N ASP A 445 2.56 19.70 -13.11
CA ASP A 445 2.57 19.14 -14.46
C ASP A 445 3.71 19.74 -15.30
N ARG A 446 3.92 21.07 -15.20
CA ARG A 446 5.00 21.75 -15.90
C ARG A 446 6.36 21.34 -15.34
N PHE A 447 6.50 21.26 -14.01
CA PHE A 447 7.72 20.79 -13.35
C PHE A 447 8.15 19.42 -13.87
N VAL A 448 7.21 18.47 -13.95
CA VAL A 448 7.49 17.12 -14.44
C VAL A 448 7.73 17.09 -15.95
N ARG A 449 7.02 17.92 -16.74
CA ARG A 449 7.29 18.07 -18.17
C ARG A 449 8.69 18.60 -18.45
N GLU A 450 9.13 19.63 -17.73
CA GLU A 450 10.49 20.16 -17.86
C GLU A 450 11.53 19.13 -17.39
N LEU A 451 11.26 18.40 -16.31
CA LEU A 451 12.15 17.33 -15.84
C LEU A 451 12.37 16.24 -16.91
N LEU A 452 11.29 15.70 -17.47
CA LEU A 452 11.33 14.56 -18.39
C LEU A 452 11.73 14.96 -19.82
N ALA A 453 11.34 16.14 -20.31
CA ALA A 453 11.60 16.55 -21.69
C ALA A 453 12.84 17.44 -21.85
N SER A 454 13.64 17.65 -20.80
CA SER A 454 14.81 18.53 -20.85
C SER A 454 15.98 17.97 -21.67
N ASP A 455 16.67 18.88 -22.36
CA ASP A 455 17.92 18.65 -23.08
C ASP A 455 18.95 19.70 -22.72
N GLY A 456 20.23 19.37 -22.91
CA GLY A 456 21.35 20.27 -22.67
C GLY A 456 22.27 19.77 -21.56
N SER A 457 23.08 20.69 -21.04
CA SER A 457 24.09 20.35 -20.04
C SER A 457 23.47 20.08 -18.67
N THR A 458 24.01 19.09 -17.96
CA THR A 458 23.67 18.77 -16.57
C THR A 458 24.00 19.89 -15.58
N PHE A 459 24.75 20.91 -15.99
CA PHE A 459 25.05 22.06 -15.16
C PHE A 459 24.27 23.32 -15.54
N SER A 460 24.04 23.58 -16.83
CA SER A 460 23.30 24.76 -17.30
C SER A 460 21.80 24.53 -17.47
N ASN A 461 21.37 23.29 -17.73
CA ASN A 461 19.98 22.84 -17.66
C ASN A 461 19.84 21.69 -16.61
N PRO A 462 19.78 22.02 -15.31
CA PRO A 462 19.93 21.04 -14.24
C PRO A 462 18.87 19.93 -14.22
N ALA A 463 17.69 20.13 -14.83
CA ALA A 463 16.66 19.11 -14.96
C ALA A 463 17.18 17.83 -15.64
N THR A 464 18.16 17.97 -16.55
CA THR A 464 18.78 16.84 -17.25
C THR A 464 19.56 15.89 -16.33
N ASN A 465 19.88 16.30 -15.08
CA ASN A 465 20.45 15.40 -14.09
C ASN A 465 19.56 14.20 -13.79
N TYR A 466 18.24 14.30 -14.00
CA TYR A 466 17.32 13.16 -13.91
C TYR A 466 17.81 11.95 -14.73
N TYR A 467 18.30 12.21 -15.96
CA TYR A 467 18.84 11.18 -16.86
C TYR A 467 20.31 10.88 -16.65
N ARG A 468 21.03 11.69 -15.88
CA ARG A 468 22.35 11.32 -15.39
C ARG A 468 22.25 10.30 -14.25
N ILE A 469 21.21 10.40 -13.42
CA ILE A 469 20.94 9.44 -12.35
C ILE A 469 20.31 8.16 -12.93
N SER A 470 19.23 8.29 -13.71
CA SER A 470 18.59 7.17 -14.42
C SER A 470 19.24 6.97 -15.80
N ARG A 471 20.46 6.40 -15.81
CA ARG A 471 21.26 6.26 -17.05
C ARG A 471 20.63 5.28 -18.04
N GLU A 472 20.30 4.08 -17.56
CA GLU A 472 19.73 3.02 -18.39
C GLU A 472 18.21 3.20 -18.54
N PRO A 473 17.62 2.83 -19.71
CA PRO A 473 16.17 2.87 -19.91
C PRO A 473 15.39 2.17 -18.80
N GLU A 474 15.88 1.03 -18.32
CA GLU A 474 15.29 0.28 -17.21
C GLU A 474 15.24 1.11 -15.92
N ALA A 475 16.34 1.77 -15.54
CA ALA A 475 16.35 2.61 -14.35
C ALA A 475 15.40 3.81 -14.48
N ALA A 476 15.26 4.36 -15.71
CA ALA A 476 14.31 5.42 -16.01
C ALA A 476 12.85 4.94 -15.93
N VAL A 477 12.53 3.73 -16.39
CA VAL A 477 11.21 3.09 -16.22
C VAL A 477 10.85 2.98 -14.75
N GLU A 478 11.72 2.34 -13.97
CA GLU A 478 11.46 2.04 -12.57
C GLU A 478 11.25 3.33 -11.77
N THR A 479 12.14 4.32 -11.96
CA THR A 479 12.05 5.63 -11.29
C THR A 479 10.81 6.42 -11.71
N THR A 480 10.54 6.52 -13.02
CA THR A 480 9.43 7.35 -13.54
C THR A 480 8.07 6.77 -13.15
N ALA A 481 7.91 5.44 -13.25
CA ALA A 481 6.67 4.77 -12.88
C ALA A 481 6.39 4.90 -11.38
N GLN A 482 7.40 4.70 -10.53
CA GLN A 482 7.25 4.80 -9.09
C GLN A 482 6.96 6.23 -8.63
N LEU A 483 7.75 7.21 -9.10
CA LEU A 483 7.61 8.60 -8.65
C LEU A 483 6.31 9.26 -9.08
N PHE A 484 5.91 9.07 -10.34
CA PHE A 484 4.84 9.85 -10.94
C PHE A 484 3.57 9.07 -11.21
N LEU A 485 3.62 7.74 -11.23
CA LEU A 485 2.41 6.91 -11.34
C LEU A 485 2.12 6.15 -10.04
N GLY A 486 3.07 6.12 -9.09
CA GLY A 486 2.92 5.31 -7.89
C GLY A 486 2.91 3.80 -8.18
N VAL A 487 3.53 3.38 -9.29
CA VAL A 487 3.53 2.00 -9.76
C VAL A 487 4.92 1.38 -9.58
N ARG A 488 5.02 0.33 -8.77
CA ARG A 488 6.26 -0.42 -8.52
C ARG A 488 6.46 -1.53 -9.55
N ILE A 489 6.84 -1.13 -10.77
CA ILE A 489 6.87 -2.01 -11.94
C ILE A 489 8.11 -2.94 -12.02
N GLN A 490 9.05 -2.86 -11.07
CA GLN A 490 10.35 -3.55 -11.12
C GLN A 490 10.22 -5.07 -11.32
N CYS A 491 9.25 -5.72 -10.66
CA CYS A 491 9.03 -7.16 -10.82
C CYS A 491 8.64 -7.54 -12.26
N ALA A 492 8.00 -6.62 -13.00
CA ALA A 492 7.59 -6.83 -14.38
C ALA A 492 8.78 -6.98 -15.35
N LYS A 493 9.99 -6.55 -14.95
CA LYS A 493 11.20 -6.61 -15.78
C LYS A 493 11.54 -8.04 -16.22
N CYS A 494 11.51 -8.99 -15.29
CA CYS A 494 11.94 -10.36 -15.52
C CYS A 494 10.79 -11.32 -15.83
N HIS A 495 9.58 -11.03 -15.34
CA HIS A 495 8.37 -11.83 -15.47
C HIS A 495 7.14 -10.93 -15.28
N ASN A 496 5.91 -11.37 -15.52
CA ASN A 496 4.74 -10.52 -15.21
C ASN A 496 4.64 -10.24 -13.70
N HIS A 497 4.15 -9.06 -13.33
CA HIS A 497 4.04 -8.67 -11.93
C HIS A 497 3.16 -9.67 -11.15
N PRO A 498 3.62 -10.21 -10.01
CA PRO A 498 2.91 -11.29 -9.32
C PRO A 498 1.59 -10.84 -8.68
N PHE A 499 1.50 -9.59 -8.25
CA PHE A 499 0.36 -9.08 -7.47
C PHE A 499 -0.47 -8.03 -8.21
N GLU A 500 -0.18 -7.81 -9.49
CA GLU A 500 -0.81 -6.76 -10.30
C GLU A 500 -0.93 -7.19 -11.76
N ARG A 501 -1.68 -6.39 -12.52
CA ARG A 501 -1.93 -6.62 -13.96
C ARG A 501 -0.74 -6.33 -14.88
N TRP A 502 0.37 -5.78 -14.37
CA TRP A 502 1.48 -5.33 -15.22
C TRP A 502 2.24 -6.50 -15.82
N THR A 503 2.34 -6.53 -17.14
CA THR A 503 3.08 -7.58 -17.86
C THR A 503 4.54 -7.17 -18.10
N GLN A 504 5.38 -8.15 -18.41
CA GLN A 504 6.73 -7.87 -18.89
C GLN A 504 6.72 -7.04 -20.18
N ASP A 505 5.71 -7.25 -21.02
CA ASP A 505 5.55 -6.44 -22.23
C ASP A 505 5.25 -4.97 -21.89
N ASP A 506 4.41 -4.70 -20.88
CA ASP A 506 4.16 -3.32 -20.42
C ASP A 506 5.43 -2.64 -19.91
N TYR A 507 6.29 -3.36 -19.17
CA TYR A 507 7.58 -2.84 -18.71
C TYR A 507 8.46 -2.38 -19.89
N TYR A 508 8.66 -3.24 -20.90
CA TYR A 508 9.53 -2.93 -22.03
C TYR A 508 8.89 -1.97 -23.05
N ASN A 509 7.56 -1.94 -23.16
CA ASN A 509 6.88 -0.90 -23.92
C ASN A 509 7.07 0.48 -23.28
N PHE A 510 7.03 0.57 -21.94
CA PHE A 510 7.31 1.82 -21.25
C PHE A 510 8.79 2.20 -21.35
N ALA A 511 9.71 1.22 -21.33
CA ALA A 511 11.14 1.44 -21.56
C ALA A 511 11.46 2.07 -22.91
N ALA A 512 10.65 1.80 -23.94
CA ALA A 512 10.86 2.34 -25.28
C ALA A 512 10.80 3.88 -25.35
N PHE A 513 10.19 4.56 -24.37
CA PHE A 513 10.25 6.03 -24.27
C PHE A 513 11.65 6.57 -23.98
N PHE A 514 12.50 5.78 -23.31
CA PHE A 514 13.83 6.18 -22.87
C PHE A 514 14.95 5.65 -23.78
N ALA A 515 14.59 4.94 -24.85
CA ALA A 515 15.53 4.29 -25.77
C ALA A 515 16.41 5.28 -26.57
N GLN A 516 15.94 6.52 -26.74
CA GLN A 516 16.55 7.53 -27.61
C GLN A 516 17.37 8.57 -26.84
N ILE A 517 17.71 8.31 -25.58
CA ILE A 517 18.45 9.27 -24.74
C ILE A 517 19.95 9.18 -25.04
N GLY A 518 20.45 10.19 -25.75
CA GLY A 518 21.88 10.39 -26.02
C GLY A 518 22.57 11.15 -24.90
N ARG A 519 23.86 10.83 -24.69
CA ARG A 519 24.73 11.51 -23.73
C ARG A 519 26.11 11.73 -24.35
N LYS A 520 26.70 12.89 -24.11
CA LYS A 520 28.10 13.19 -24.47
C LYS A 520 28.77 14.03 -23.39
N PRO A 521 30.10 14.01 -23.25
CA PRO A 521 30.81 14.91 -22.34
C PRO A 521 30.50 16.39 -22.64
N GLY A 522 30.37 17.19 -21.58
CA GLY A 522 30.25 18.64 -21.64
C GLY A 522 31.60 19.35 -21.77
N VAL A 523 31.58 20.68 -21.63
CA VAL A 523 32.78 21.52 -21.71
C VAL A 523 33.55 21.47 -20.39
N LEU A 524 32.85 21.37 -19.26
CA LEU A 524 33.44 21.35 -17.93
C LEU A 524 33.71 19.91 -17.46
N PRO A 525 34.74 19.69 -16.61
CA PRO A 525 34.98 18.40 -15.99
C PRO A 525 33.74 17.91 -15.22
N GLY A 526 33.36 16.66 -15.46
CA GLY A 526 32.19 16.04 -14.85
C GLY A 526 30.84 16.55 -15.38
N GLU A 527 30.81 17.38 -16.42
CA GLU A 527 29.58 17.79 -17.11
C GLU A 527 29.18 16.76 -18.18
N GLU A 528 27.89 16.48 -18.32
CA GLU A 528 27.33 15.74 -19.46
C GLU A 528 26.30 16.61 -20.18
N VAL A 529 26.12 16.37 -21.48
CA VAL A 529 25.03 16.94 -22.29
C VAL A 529 24.08 15.80 -22.65
N VAL A 530 22.84 15.91 -22.19
CA VAL A 530 21.73 15.02 -22.54
C VAL A 530 21.03 15.58 -23.77
N PHE A 531 20.70 14.72 -24.72
CA PHE A 531 20.00 15.11 -25.95
C PHE A 531 19.20 13.94 -26.51
N ASN A 532 18.20 14.22 -27.34
CA ASN A 532 17.55 13.18 -28.14
C ASN A 532 18.48 12.69 -29.26
N ALA A 533 18.86 11.41 -29.23
CA ALA A 533 19.70 10.79 -30.24
C ALA A 533 18.98 10.56 -31.59
N GLY A 534 17.65 10.67 -31.64
CA GLY A 534 16.83 10.46 -32.84
C GLY A 534 16.68 9.01 -33.27
N GLY A 535 17.22 8.06 -32.50
CA GLY A 535 17.16 6.63 -32.79
C GLY A 535 17.50 5.78 -31.57
N GLY A 536 17.01 4.54 -31.57
CA GLY A 536 17.14 3.60 -30.45
C GLY A 536 15.83 2.84 -30.22
N GLU A 537 15.93 1.54 -29.99
CA GLU A 537 14.78 0.66 -29.75
C GLU A 537 15.02 -0.28 -28.58
N VAL A 538 13.94 -0.60 -27.86
CA VAL A 538 13.95 -1.62 -26.81
C VAL A 538 13.42 -2.91 -27.38
N LYS A 539 14.14 -4.01 -27.11
CA LYS A 539 13.68 -5.37 -27.43
C LYS A 539 13.22 -6.06 -26.17
N GLN A 540 12.13 -6.80 -26.28
CA GLN A 540 11.67 -7.73 -25.25
C GLN A 540 12.72 -8.87 -25.16
N PRO A 541 13.36 -9.10 -24.00
CA PRO A 541 14.51 -10.03 -23.91
C PRO A 541 14.18 -11.49 -24.23
N ARG A 542 12.97 -11.93 -23.95
CA ARG A 542 12.47 -13.30 -24.17
C ARG A 542 12.03 -13.53 -25.62
N THR A 543 11.30 -12.58 -26.21
CA THR A 543 10.72 -12.76 -27.55
C THR A 543 11.55 -12.14 -28.68
N GLY A 544 12.49 -11.25 -28.35
CA GLY A 544 13.25 -10.47 -29.31
C GLY A 544 12.45 -9.38 -30.03
N ARG A 545 11.14 -9.26 -29.75
CA ARG A 545 10.25 -8.28 -30.40
C ARG A 545 10.69 -6.85 -30.03
N VAL A 546 10.69 -5.96 -31.03
CA VAL A 546 10.82 -4.51 -30.78
C VAL A 546 9.54 -4.00 -30.13
N MET A 547 9.69 -3.23 -29.05
CA MET A 547 8.58 -2.80 -28.21
C MET A 547 8.22 -1.35 -28.53
N PRO A 548 6.96 -1.05 -28.92
CA PRO A 548 6.54 0.32 -29.18
C PRO A 548 6.43 1.13 -27.87
N PRO A 549 6.70 2.45 -27.90
CA PRO A 549 6.50 3.32 -26.75
C PRO A 549 5.01 3.37 -26.36
N LYS A 550 4.66 2.83 -25.19
CA LYS A 550 3.27 2.74 -24.70
C LYS A 550 3.17 3.17 -23.25
N GLY A 551 2.20 4.03 -22.93
CA GLY A 551 1.91 4.40 -21.54
C GLY A 551 1.42 3.20 -20.72
N LEU A 552 1.76 3.15 -19.43
CA LEU A 552 1.29 2.07 -18.55
C LEU A 552 -0.24 2.10 -18.41
N GLY A 553 -0.90 1.05 -18.90
CA GLY A 553 -2.36 0.99 -19.00
C GLY A 553 -2.96 1.98 -20.00
N GLY A 554 -2.12 2.64 -20.80
CA GLY A 554 -2.47 3.68 -21.76
C GLY A 554 -2.24 3.27 -23.22
N PRO A 555 -2.37 4.23 -24.15
CA PRO A 555 -2.22 3.98 -25.58
C PRO A 555 -0.74 3.83 -25.98
N VAL A 556 -0.53 3.29 -27.19
CA VAL A 556 0.76 3.41 -27.90
C VAL A 556 0.93 4.86 -28.36
N LEU A 557 2.08 5.45 -28.06
CA LEU A 557 2.43 6.85 -28.32
C LEU A 557 3.66 6.94 -29.21
N ASP A 558 3.59 6.28 -30.37
CA ASP A 558 4.70 6.19 -31.33
C ASP A 558 4.49 7.17 -32.48
N ASP A 559 5.22 8.28 -32.44
CA ASP A 559 5.27 9.30 -33.49
C ASP A 559 6.73 9.65 -33.73
N ALA A 560 7.26 9.19 -34.85
CA ALA A 560 8.68 9.35 -35.19
C ALA A 560 9.11 10.81 -35.39
N SER A 561 8.17 11.76 -35.51
CA SER A 561 8.47 13.19 -35.68
C SER A 561 8.72 13.93 -34.36
N LEU A 562 8.39 13.31 -33.22
CA LEU A 562 8.44 13.94 -31.91
C LEU A 562 9.36 13.17 -30.96
N ASP A 563 9.93 13.89 -29.99
CA ASP A 563 10.70 13.26 -28.90
C ASP A 563 9.79 12.37 -28.05
N ARG A 564 10.16 11.09 -27.94
CA ARG A 564 9.42 10.10 -27.13
C ARG A 564 9.27 10.56 -25.67
N ARG A 565 10.25 11.23 -25.08
CA ARG A 565 10.15 11.78 -23.72
C ARG A 565 9.14 12.91 -23.60
N ALA A 566 9.07 13.80 -24.59
CA ALA A 566 8.09 14.87 -24.60
C ALA A 566 6.66 14.31 -24.70
N ARG A 567 6.47 13.24 -25.49
CA ARG A 567 5.19 12.51 -25.58
C ARG A 567 4.82 11.80 -24.28
N LEU A 568 5.78 11.12 -23.66
CA LEU A 568 5.60 10.53 -22.34
C LEU A 568 5.18 11.59 -21.33
N ALA A 569 5.90 12.70 -21.27
CA ALA A 569 5.62 13.78 -20.33
C ALA A 569 4.22 14.40 -20.53
N ALA A 570 3.80 14.60 -21.78
CA ALA A 570 2.46 15.09 -22.11
C ALA A 570 1.34 14.11 -21.70
N TRP A 571 1.51 12.81 -21.95
CA TRP A 571 0.54 11.80 -21.52
C TRP A 571 0.51 11.62 -20.00
N LEU A 572 1.68 11.60 -19.37
CA LEU A 572 1.83 11.37 -17.94
C LEU A 572 1.18 12.51 -17.16
N THR A 573 1.34 13.75 -17.62
CA THR A 573 0.81 14.94 -16.92
C THR A 573 -0.57 15.39 -17.41
N SER A 574 -1.24 14.60 -18.25
CA SER A 574 -2.59 14.91 -18.72
C SER A 574 -3.63 14.71 -17.61
N LYS A 575 -4.75 15.45 -17.68
CA LYS A 575 -5.83 15.36 -16.69
C LYS A 575 -6.56 14.01 -16.73
N GLU A 576 -6.47 13.33 -17.86
CA GLU A 576 -7.05 12.01 -18.12
C GLU A 576 -6.16 10.86 -17.60
N ASN A 577 -4.92 11.15 -17.18
CA ASN A 577 -4.04 10.16 -16.60
C ASN A 577 -4.58 9.72 -15.21
N PRO A 578 -4.87 8.43 -14.98
CA PRO A 578 -5.52 7.99 -13.75
C PRO A 578 -4.58 7.91 -12.54
N PHE A 579 -3.27 8.12 -12.73
CA PHE A 579 -2.26 7.90 -11.70
C PHE A 579 -1.56 9.19 -11.26
N PHE A 580 -1.26 10.10 -12.18
CA PHE A 580 -0.38 11.24 -11.92
C PHE A 580 -0.83 12.13 -10.77
N SER A 581 -2.06 12.62 -10.84
CA SER A 581 -2.62 13.46 -9.77
C SER A 581 -2.72 12.70 -8.45
N LYS A 582 -3.12 11.42 -8.48
CA LYS A 582 -3.24 10.58 -7.28
C LYS A 582 -1.89 10.38 -6.59
N SER A 583 -0.85 10.05 -7.35
CA SER A 583 0.50 9.83 -6.83
C SER A 583 1.06 11.08 -6.15
N LEU A 584 0.95 12.25 -6.79
CA LEU A 584 1.41 13.51 -6.20
C LEU A 584 0.57 13.93 -4.99
N VAL A 585 -0.76 13.85 -5.07
CA VAL A 585 -1.66 14.18 -3.96
C VAL A 585 -1.37 13.30 -2.75
N ASN A 586 -1.23 11.98 -2.95
CA ASN A 586 -0.96 11.05 -1.88
C ASN A 586 0.39 11.31 -1.20
N ARG A 587 1.41 11.71 -1.97
CA ARG A 587 2.71 12.11 -1.42
C ARG A 587 2.65 13.39 -0.61
N VAL A 588 1.96 14.42 -1.11
CA VAL A 588 1.75 15.68 -0.37
C VAL A 588 0.96 15.40 0.92
N TRP A 589 -0.10 14.58 0.82
CA TRP A 589 -0.89 14.13 1.96
C TRP A 589 -0.03 13.39 2.99
N TYR A 590 0.79 12.43 2.57
CA TYR A 590 1.73 11.71 3.45
C TYR A 590 2.64 12.65 4.23
N HIS A 591 3.26 13.63 3.56
CA HIS A 591 4.16 14.59 4.21
C HIS A 591 3.46 15.45 5.26
N LEU A 592 2.17 15.77 5.05
CA LEU A 592 1.36 16.55 6.00
C LEU A 592 0.81 15.65 7.11
N MET A 593 0.09 14.59 6.76
CA MET A 593 -0.70 13.76 7.67
C MET A 593 0.07 12.61 8.33
N GLY A 594 1.27 12.28 7.84
CA GLY A 594 2.14 11.22 8.40
C GLY A 594 1.90 9.82 7.87
N ARG A 595 0.84 9.63 7.08
CA ARG A 595 0.51 8.38 6.40
C ARG A 595 -0.17 8.74 5.07
N GLY A 596 0.13 8.01 4.00
CA GLY A 596 -0.58 8.15 2.73
C GLY A 596 -2.04 7.70 2.86
N ILE A 597 -2.90 8.15 1.95
CA ILE A 597 -4.23 7.57 1.74
C ILE A 597 -4.07 6.16 1.14
N VAL A 598 -3.12 6.01 0.22
CA VAL A 598 -2.50 4.72 -0.14
C VAL A 598 -1.18 4.62 0.60
N GLU A 599 -0.94 3.52 1.31
CA GLU A 599 0.31 3.27 2.03
C GLU A 599 0.83 1.87 1.69
N PRO A 600 2.10 1.70 1.28
CA PRO A 600 3.11 2.73 1.08
C PRO A 600 2.73 3.83 0.07
N VAL A 601 3.25 5.04 0.28
CA VAL A 601 2.90 6.27 -0.45
C VAL A 601 3.00 6.19 -1.98
N ASP A 602 3.82 5.27 -2.50
CA ASP A 602 4.11 5.05 -3.91
C ASP A 602 3.78 3.61 -4.37
N ASP A 603 2.84 2.93 -3.70
CA ASP A 603 2.42 1.55 -3.99
C ASP A 603 0.93 1.45 -4.36
N PHE A 604 0.55 2.08 -5.47
CA PHE A 604 -0.81 2.08 -6.00
C PHE A 604 -1.09 0.78 -6.75
N ARG A 605 -1.83 -0.11 -6.09
CA ARG A 605 -2.23 -1.41 -6.62
C ARG A 605 -3.71 -1.63 -6.35
N ASP A 606 -4.38 -2.36 -7.23
CA ASP A 606 -5.77 -2.77 -6.97
C ASP A 606 -5.86 -3.61 -5.67
N SER A 607 -4.78 -4.32 -5.33
CA SER A 607 -4.59 -5.13 -4.12
C SER A 607 -4.15 -4.34 -2.89
N ASN A 608 -3.78 -3.06 -3.07
CA ASN A 608 -3.48 -2.11 -2.01
C ASN A 608 -4.36 -0.86 -2.18
N PRO A 609 -5.67 -0.99 -1.92
CA PRO A 609 -6.61 0.09 -2.16
C PRO A 609 -6.35 1.29 -1.25
N ALA A 610 -6.83 2.46 -1.66
CA ALA A 610 -6.83 3.64 -0.82
C ALA A 610 -7.71 3.40 0.41
N SER A 611 -7.29 3.92 1.58
CA SER A 611 -8.12 3.89 2.79
C SER A 611 -9.40 4.72 2.64
N ASN A 612 -9.40 5.67 1.71
CA ASN A 612 -10.56 6.48 1.36
C ASN A 612 -10.48 6.92 -0.12
N ASP A 613 -11.21 6.23 -1.00
CA ASP A 613 -11.24 6.54 -2.43
C ASP A 613 -11.82 7.93 -2.71
N GLU A 614 -12.91 8.32 -2.03
CA GLU A 614 -13.56 9.63 -2.24
C GLU A 614 -12.57 10.78 -1.95
N LEU A 615 -11.79 10.64 -0.87
CA LEU A 615 -10.77 11.61 -0.49
C LEU A 615 -9.67 11.71 -1.57
N LEU A 616 -9.10 10.57 -1.96
CA LEU A 616 -7.99 10.54 -2.92
C LEU A 616 -8.44 11.00 -4.31
N ASP A 617 -9.55 10.47 -4.81
CA ASP A 617 -10.07 10.78 -6.14
C ASP A 617 -10.54 12.24 -6.21
N GLY A 618 -11.20 12.73 -5.16
CA GLY A 618 -11.61 14.12 -5.08
C GLY A 618 -10.41 15.07 -5.07
N LEU A 619 -9.41 14.81 -4.22
CA LEU A 619 -8.22 15.68 -4.13
C LEU A 619 -7.42 15.64 -5.43
N ALA A 620 -7.30 14.47 -6.07
CA ALA A 620 -6.65 14.32 -7.37
C ALA A 620 -7.38 15.09 -8.48
N ALA A 621 -8.70 15.04 -8.51
CA ALA A 621 -9.52 15.77 -9.48
C ALA A 621 -9.41 17.28 -9.28
N GLU A 622 -9.53 17.77 -8.03
CA GLU A 622 -9.36 19.18 -7.71
C GLU A 622 -7.94 19.67 -8.01
N PHE A 623 -6.91 18.89 -7.68
CA PHE A 623 -5.52 19.24 -7.98
C PHE A 623 -5.27 19.41 -9.49
N ALA A 624 -5.84 18.53 -10.31
CA ALA A 624 -5.78 18.65 -11.77
C ALA A 624 -6.57 19.87 -12.29
N ASN A 625 -7.72 20.18 -11.67
CA ASN A 625 -8.56 21.31 -12.06
C ASN A 625 -7.97 22.66 -11.65
N ASP A 626 -7.32 22.72 -10.50
CA ASP A 626 -6.60 23.90 -9.96
C ASP A 626 -5.24 24.12 -10.64
N GLY A 627 -4.98 23.44 -11.77
CA GLY A 627 -3.76 23.60 -12.56
C GLY A 627 -2.52 23.07 -11.85
N TYR A 628 -2.63 21.99 -11.08
CA TYR A 628 -1.52 21.31 -10.41
C TYR A 628 -0.74 22.20 -9.44
N ASN A 629 -1.43 23.13 -8.76
CA ASN A 629 -0.83 24.07 -7.83
C ASN A 629 -0.55 23.44 -6.45
N LEU A 630 0.74 23.26 -6.12
CA LEU A 630 1.18 22.61 -4.87
C LEU A 630 0.71 23.35 -3.62
N LYS A 631 0.88 24.68 -3.56
CA LYS A 631 0.49 25.49 -2.39
C LYS A 631 -1.01 25.41 -2.12
N SER A 632 -1.82 25.41 -3.17
CA SER A 632 -3.29 25.31 -3.07
C SER A 632 -3.73 23.97 -2.49
N LEU A 633 -3.09 22.87 -2.90
CA LEU A 633 -3.32 21.54 -2.31
C LEU A 633 -2.94 21.51 -0.83
N ILE A 634 -1.75 22.00 -0.48
CA ILE A 634 -1.27 22.05 0.91
C ILE A 634 -2.22 22.88 1.77
N ARG A 635 -2.57 24.09 1.32
CA ARG A 635 -3.51 24.98 1.99
C ARG A 635 -4.83 24.28 2.31
N LYS A 636 -5.40 23.57 1.34
CA LYS A 636 -6.68 22.86 1.47
C LYS A 636 -6.65 21.76 2.52
N VAL A 637 -5.54 21.02 2.62
CA VAL A 637 -5.32 20.02 3.67
C VAL A 637 -5.17 20.71 5.03
N LEU A 638 -4.34 21.75 5.15
CA LEU A 638 -4.11 22.45 6.42
C LEU A 638 -5.38 23.11 6.99
N GLN A 639 -6.27 23.58 6.11
CA GLN A 639 -7.56 24.18 6.50
C GLN A 639 -8.61 23.17 6.94
N SER A 640 -8.40 21.88 6.65
CA SER A 640 -9.34 20.84 7.05
C SER A 640 -9.40 20.72 8.57
N ARG A 641 -10.58 20.41 9.09
CA ARG A 641 -10.73 19.97 10.48
C ARG A 641 -9.94 18.68 10.72
N THR A 642 -9.89 17.78 9.75
CA THR A 642 -9.09 16.54 9.82
C THR A 642 -7.62 16.81 10.16
N TYR A 643 -6.96 17.77 9.49
CA TYR A 643 -5.58 18.16 9.81
C TYR A 643 -5.47 18.78 11.21
N GLN A 644 -6.54 19.39 11.69
CA GLN A 644 -6.63 20.10 12.97
C GLN A 644 -7.14 19.20 14.12
N LEU A 645 -7.24 17.89 13.95
CA LEU A 645 -7.55 16.99 15.06
C LEU A 645 -6.36 16.88 16.03
N SER A 646 -6.62 16.64 17.31
CA SER A 646 -5.58 16.31 18.29
C SER A 646 -4.97 14.94 17.99
N ALA A 647 -3.71 14.74 18.36
CA ALA A 647 -3.09 13.41 18.38
C ALA A 647 -3.55 12.58 19.58
N THR A 648 -4.19 13.20 20.58
CA THR A 648 -4.76 12.47 21.71
C THR A 648 -5.98 11.70 21.25
N THR A 649 -5.91 10.38 21.36
CA THR A 649 -7.01 9.48 21.02
C THR A 649 -8.09 9.47 22.11
N ASN A 650 -9.29 9.06 21.73
CA ASN A 650 -10.38 8.70 22.62
C ASN A 650 -10.60 7.17 22.58
N PRO A 651 -11.37 6.58 23.51
CA PRO A 651 -11.55 5.13 23.55
C PRO A 651 -12.16 4.51 22.28
N LEU A 652 -12.86 5.29 21.44
CA LEU A 652 -13.54 4.82 20.23
C LEU A 652 -12.68 4.95 18.96
N ASN A 653 -11.46 5.49 19.05
CA ASN A 653 -10.53 5.60 17.93
C ASN A 653 -9.08 5.22 18.26
N ALA A 654 -8.82 4.71 19.46
CA ALA A 654 -7.48 4.33 19.90
C ALA A 654 -6.85 3.22 19.04
N ASP A 655 -7.67 2.41 18.35
CA ASP A 655 -7.26 1.34 17.43
C ASP A 655 -7.16 1.79 15.96
N ASP A 656 -7.59 3.01 15.62
CA ASP A 656 -7.53 3.51 14.25
C ASP A 656 -6.12 3.99 13.89
N ALA A 657 -5.53 3.40 12.87
CA ALA A 657 -4.26 3.84 12.28
C ALA A 657 -4.36 4.16 10.78
N VAL A 658 -5.58 4.17 10.23
CA VAL A 658 -5.81 4.10 8.77
C VAL A 658 -6.73 5.21 8.28
N TYR A 659 -7.74 5.59 9.07
CA TYR A 659 -8.86 6.42 8.63
C TYR A 659 -8.77 7.88 9.07
N PHE A 660 -7.64 8.30 9.65
CA PHE A 660 -7.34 9.68 10.01
C PHE A 660 -8.32 10.26 11.05
N SER A 661 -8.76 9.45 12.02
CA SER A 661 -9.61 9.89 13.14
C SER A 661 -8.92 10.84 14.13
N HIS A 662 -7.60 10.96 14.06
CA HIS A 662 -6.76 11.81 14.90
C HIS A 662 -5.47 12.15 14.15
N ALA A 663 -4.72 13.14 14.65
CA ALA A 663 -3.43 13.48 14.05
C ALA A 663 -2.38 12.41 14.39
N THR A 664 -1.66 11.93 13.38
CA THR A 664 -0.52 11.02 13.59
C THR A 664 0.67 11.79 14.16
N THR A 665 1.29 11.24 15.20
CA THR A 665 2.56 11.74 15.71
C THR A 665 3.70 11.32 14.79
N LYS A 666 4.53 12.27 14.35
CA LYS A 666 5.69 12.02 13.47
C LYS A 666 6.97 12.39 14.18
N LEU A 667 7.97 11.51 14.18
CA LEU A 667 9.31 11.90 14.59
C LEU A 667 9.81 13.03 13.68
N LEU A 668 10.45 14.05 14.26
CA LEU A 668 11.05 15.12 13.46
C LEU A 668 12.13 14.55 12.55
N PRO A 669 12.12 14.87 11.24
CA PRO A 669 13.20 14.50 10.34
C PRO A 669 14.55 14.99 10.85
N ALA A 670 15.64 14.25 10.58
CA ALA A 670 16.98 14.55 11.07
C ALA A 670 17.38 16.03 10.93
N GLU A 671 17.11 16.63 9.76
CA GLU A 671 17.40 18.01 9.44
C GLU A 671 16.58 18.98 10.31
N VAL A 672 15.28 18.73 10.42
CA VAL A 672 14.35 19.54 11.23
C VAL A 672 14.69 19.44 12.71
N LEU A 673 15.03 18.25 13.20
CA LEU A 673 15.43 18.04 14.60
C LEU A 673 16.75 18.77 14.91
N LEU A 674 17.74 18.70 14.02
CA LEU A 674 19.01 19.40 14.20
C LEU A 674 18.82 20.91 14.19
N ASP A 675 18.01 21.43 13.28
CA ASP A 675 17.68 22.86 13.20
C ASP A 675 16.87 23.31 14.43
N ALA A 676 15.92 22.51 14.91
CA ALA A 676 15.16 22.77 16.13
C ALA A 676 16.06 22.83 17.38
N ILE A 677 17.05 21.93 17.49
CA ILE A 677 18.06 21.98 18.56
C ILE A 677 18.87 23.28 18.46
N CYS A 678 19.25 23.71 17.26
CA CYS A 678 19.92 25.00 17.06
C CYS A 678 19.04 26.18 17.51
N ASP A 679 17.74 26.16 17.22
CA ASP A 679 16.78 27.21 17.59
C ASP A 679 16.60 27.34 19.10
N VAL A 680 16.47 26.19 19.81
CA VAL A 680 16.39 26.14 21.28
C VAL A 680 17.69 26.63 21.91
N THR A 681 18.83 26.15 21.44
CA THR A 681 20.13 26.47 22.03
C THR A 681 20.70 27.82 21.59
N GLY A 682 20.15 28.45 20.55
CA GLY A 682 20.72 29.63 19.92
C GLY A 682 22.11 29.38 19.33
N SER A 683 22.42 28.13 18.98
CA SER A 683 23.76 27.70 18.54
C SER A 683 23.68 27.08 17.14
N PRO A 684 23.92 27.84 16.06
CA PRO A 684 23.81 27.33 14.69
C PRO A 684 24.84 26.24 14.38
N ASN A 685 24.59 25.48 13.32
CA ASN A 685 25.58 24.60 12.71
C ASN A 685 26.27 25.29 11.53
N ALA A 686 27.48 24.83 11.22
CA ALA A 686 28.17 25.19 9.99
C ALA A 686 28.27 23.95 9.11
N PHE A 687 27.82 24.07 7.87
CA PHE A 687 27.90 23.02 6.87
C PHE A 687 28.93 23.40 5.82
N ALA A 688 29.81 22.45 5.46
CA ALA A 688 30.87 22.72 4.49
C ALA A 688 30.29 23.15 3.13
N GLY A 689 30.76 24.30 2.62
CA GLY A 689 30.30 24.85 1.34
C GLY A 689 28.97 25.63 1.40
N LEU A 690 28.36 25.75 2.59
CA LEU A 690 27.19 26.59 2.84
C LEU A 690 27.54 27.78 3.74
N PRO A 691 26.72 28.86 3.75
CA PRO A 691 26.90 29.98 4.66
C PRO A 691 26.94 29.54 6.14
N PRO A 692 27.66 30.24 7.04
CA PRO A 692 27.83 29.86 8.45
C PRO A 692 26.55 29.75 9.31
N ALA A 693 25.40 30.19 8.79
CA ALA A 693 24.09 30.09 9.45
C ALA A 693 23.06 29.34 8.58
N ALA A 694 23.53 28.56 7.60
CA ALA A 694 22.67 27.72 6.78
C ALA A 694 22.00 26.64 7.65
N ARG A 695 20.74 26.38 7.35
CA ARG A 695 19.95 25.34 7.99
C ARG A 695 20.24 23.97 7.38
N ALA A 696 20.07 22.91 8.16
CA ALA A 696 20.21 21.53 7.69
C ALA A 696 19.20 21.22 6.57
N THR A 697 18.01 21.84 6.64
CA THR A 697 16.98 21.78 5.59
C THR A 697 17.42 22.35 4.24
N GLN A 698 18.52 23.11 4.18
CA GLN A 698 19.06 23.71 2.96
C GLN A 698 20.17 22.89 2.30
N ILE A 699 20.49 21.69 2.83
CA ILE A 699 21.59 20.86 2.35
C ILE A 699 21.26 20.31 0.94
N PRO A 700 22.03 20.70 -0.11
CA PRO A 700 21.68 20.36 -1.48
C PRO A 700 22.13 18.96 -1.91
N ASP A 701 23.08 18.36 -1.20
CA ASP A 701 23.73 17.09 -1.56
C ASP A 701 23.56 16.05 -0.45
N GLY A 702 22.94 14.90 -0.78
CA GLY A 702 22.78 13.78 0.14
C GLY A 702 24.10 13.18 0.66
N LYS A 703 25.23 13.42 -0.03
CA LYS A 703 26.56 12.96 0.36
C LYS A 703 27.18 13.78 1.51
N MET A 704 26.68 14.98 1.81
CA MET A 704 27.31 15.89 2.78
C MET A 704 27.38 15.27 4.18
N ASP A 705 28.57 14.89 4.65
CA ASP A 705 28.71 14.12 5.90
C ASP A 705 28.41 14.94 7.15
N ASP A 706 27.51 14.44 7.98
CA ASP A 706 27.23 14.95 9.33
C ASP A 706 26.81 13.75 10.22
N PRO A 707 27.56 13.46 11.30
CA PRO A 707 27.29 12.29 12.14
C PRO A 707 25.91 12.30 12.80
N PHE A 708 25.38 13.47 13.16
CA PHE A 708 24.06 13.59 13.75
C PHE A 708 23.00 13.27 12.69
N LEU A 709 23.05 13.92 11.53
CA LEU A 709 22.08 13.69 10.46
C LEU A 709 22.04 12.23 10.01
N LYS A 710 23.21 11.58 9.90
CA LYS A 710 23.30 10.16 9.56
C LYS A 710 22.69 9.25 10.63
N THR A 711 22.92 9.53 11.92
CA THR A 711 22.37 8.73 13.03
C THR A 711 20.85 8.82 13.10
N PHE A 712 20.29 9.97 12.72
CA PHE A 712 18.85 10.24 12.70
C PHE A 712 18.17 9.90 11.36
N GLY A 713 18.81 9.10 10.50
CA GLY A 713 18.15 8.51 9.34
C GLY A 713 18.00 9.45 8.15
N ARG A 714 18.83 10.49 8.02
CA ARG A 714 18.84 11.32 6.81
C ARG A 714 19.15 10.46 5.58
N PRO A 715 18.35 10.52 4.50
CA PRO A 715 18.60 9.74 3.30
C PRO A 715 19.92 10.14 2.62
N ALA A 716 20.62 9.15 2.06
CA ALA A 716 21.73 9.39 1.13
C ALA A 716 21.20 9.83 -0.26
N ARG A 717 19.89 9.67 -0.51
CA ARG A 717 19.17 10.01 -1.75
C ARG A 717 19.63 9.14 -2.90
N GLU A 718 19.65 7.83 -2.66
CA GLU A 718 20.05 6.82 -3.63
C GLU A 718 18.85 6.03 -4.17
N LEU A 719 17.72 6.05 -3.47
CA LEU A 719 16.47 5.40 -3.86
C LEU A 719 15.43 6.42 -4.30
N ALA A 720 14.57 6.04 -5.24
CA ALA A 720 13.45 6.85 -5.71
C ALA A 720 12.16 6.57 -4.91
N CYS A 721 12.30 6.38 -3.58
CA CYS A 721 11.20 6.11 -2.65
C CYS A 721 11.33 7.00 -1.41
N GLU A 722 10.21 7.26 -0.73
CA GLU A 722 10.23 7.89 0.62
C GLU A 722 10.81 6.95 1.69
N CYS A 723 10.98 5.67 1.35
CA CYS A 723 11.39 4.60 2.25
C CYS A 723 12.87 4.64 2.69
N GLU A 724 13.71 5.46 2.06
CA GLU A 724 15.13 5.63 2.46
C GLU A 724 15.28 6.42 3.77
N ARG A 725 14.28 7.23 4.12
CA ARG A 725 14.27 8.00 5.37
C ARG A 725 13.80 7.10 6.52
N GLU A 726 14.65 6.91 7.51
CA GLU A 726 14.27 6.18 8.73
C GLU A 726 13.43 7.10 9.64
N SER A 727 12.27 6.62 10.05
CA SER A 727 11.34 7.35 10.94
C SER A 727 11.19 6.67 12.31
N ASP A 728 11.80 5.50 12.50
CA ASP A 728 11.80 4.77 13.76
C ASP A 728 12.88 5.27 14.72
N SER A 729 12.55 5.27 16.01
CA SER A 729 13.51 5.57 17.07
C SER A 729 14.39 4.37 17.40
N ASN A 730 15.70 4.58 17.54
CA ASN A 730 16.65 3.53 17.92
C ASN A 730 17.59 3.92 19.08
N LEU A 731 18.31 2.94 19.65
CA LEU A 731 19.21 3.16 20.79
C LEU A 731 20.32 4.18 20.49
N SER A 732 20.88 4.16 19.28
CA SER A 732 21.95 5.09 18.88
C SER A 732 21.47 6.53 18.85
N GLN A 733 20.25 6.78 18.36
CA GLN A 733 19.61 8.10 18.39
C GLN A 733 19.41 8.59 19.83
N ALA A 734 18.91 7.73 20.71
CA ALA A 734 18.72 8.07 22.13
C ALA A 734 20.05 8.42 22.82
N LEU A 735 21.11 7.63 22.59
CA LEU A 735 22.45 7.91 23.13
C LEU A 735 23.02 9.24 22.61
N GLN A 736 22.75 9.58 21.35
CA GLN A 736 23.19 10.84 20.75
C GLN A 736 22.48 12.07 21.35
N LEU A 737 21.21 11.96 21.75
CA LEU A 737 20.51 13.06 22.43
C LEU A 737 20.94 13.21 23.89
N ILE A 738 21.16 12.09 24.59
CA ILE A 738 21.50 12.08 26.01
C ILE A 738 22.94 12.53 26.25
N GLY A 739 23.89 11.94 25.52
CA GLY A 739 25.33 12.11 25.78
C GLY A 739 26.12 12.65 24.58
N GLY A 740 25.51 12.77 23.40
CA GLY A 740 26.22 13.13 22.18
C GLY A 740 26.78 14.55 22.20
N ALA A 741 27.95 14.71 21.55
CA ALA A 741 28.65 15.99 21.48
C ALA A 741 27.82 17.09 20.80
N THR A 742 26.95 16.74 19.84
CA THR A 742 26.12 17.70 19.11
C THR A 742 25.20 18.49 20.05
N VAL A 743 24.47 17.80 20.94
CA VAL A 743 23.53 18.46 21.87
C VAL A 743 24.29 19.14 23.00
N ASN A 744 25.23 18.42 23.63
CA ASN A 744 25.96 18.92 24.79
C ASN A 744 26.82 20.15 24.49
N ASN A 745 27.51 20.20 23.35
CA ASN A 745 28.32 21.36 22.99
C ASN A 745 27.44 22.58 22.66
N LYS A 746 26.25 22.38 22.10
CA LYS A 746 25.31 23.46 21.80
C LYS A 746 24.70 24.07 23.05
N LEU A 747 24.33 23.23 24.03
CA LEU A 747 23.85 23.70 25.33
C LEU A 747 24.91 24.52 26.06
N ARG A 748 26.17 24.08 25.99
CA ARG A 748 27.32 24.72 26.66
C ARG A 748 27.93 25.90 25.90
N ASN A 749 27.39 26.28 24.75
CA ASN A 749 27.96 27.37 23.97
C ASN A 749 27.83 28.72 24.69
N ASP A 750 28.96 29.40 24.93
CA ASP A 750 29.01 30.70 25.62
C ASP A 750 28.31 31.85 24.86
N GLY A 751 28.13 31.70 23.55
CA GLY A 751 27.35 32.59 22.70
C GLY A 751 25.89 32.16 22.49
N GLY A 752 25.48 31.03 23.05
CA GLY A 752 24.13 30.47 22.87
C GLY A 752 23.07 31.08 23.79
N ARG A 753 21.81 30.69 23.56
CA ARG A 753 20.64 31.14 24.33
C ARG A 753 20.78 30.85 25.82
N VAL A 754 21.24 29.64 26.17
CA VAL A 754 21.38 29.20 27.57
C VAL A 754 22.34 30.11 28.35
N ALA A 755 23.52 30.39 27.78
CA ALA A 755 24.47 31.32 28.38
C ALA A 755 23.92 32.77 28.45
N GLY A 756 23.15 33.19 27.44
CA GLY A 756 22.45 34.48 27.43
C GLY A 756 21.41 34.60 28.54
N LEU A 757 20.57 33.57 28.74
CA LEU A 757 19.57 33.52 29.81
C LEU A 757 20.22 33.53 31.20
N ALA A 758 21.29 32.77 31.40
CA ALA A 758 22.05 32.76 32.65
C ALA A 758 22.63 34.14 33.02
N LYS A 759 23.01 34.94 32.01
CA LYS A 759 23.54 36.31 32.19
C LYS A 759 22.45 37.39 32.26
N SER A 760 21.19 37.06 31.94
CA SER A 760 20.12 38.05 31.78
C SER A 760 19.56 38.61 33.09
N GLY A 761 19.75 37.91 34.21
CA GLY A 761 19.14 38.27 35.49
C GLY A 761 17.61 38.10 35.56
N LYS A 762 17.00 37.45 34.55
CA LYS A 762 15.56 37.12 34.55
C LYS A 762 15.20 36.20 35.73
N ALA A 763 13.98 36.32 36.24
CA ALA A 763 13.44 35.41 37.24
C ALA A 763 13.32 33.96 36.67
N PRO A 764 13.44 32.92 37.51
CA PRO A 764 13.31 31.53 37.09
C PRO A 764 12.05 31.26 36.26
N GLU A 765 10.92 31.84 36.66
CA GLU A 765 9.63 31.73 35.98
C GLU A 765 9.71 32.22 34.53
N ALA A 766 10.35 33.37 34.31
CA ALA A 766 10.52 33.96 32.98
C ALA A 766 11.55 33.20 32.12
N ILE A 767 12.55 32.56 32.74
CA ILE A 767 13.50 31.68 32.05
C ILE A 767 12.80 30.39 31.59
N THR A 768 12.00 29.79 32.47
CA THR A 768 11.19 28.62 32.14
C THR A 768 10.24 28.92 31.01
N GLU A 769 9.50 30.03 31.07
CA GLU A 769 8.57 30.43 30.01
C GLU A 769 9.27 30.64 28.65
N ASP A 770 10.43 31.31 28.63
CA ASP A 770 11.24 31.51 27.42
C ASP A 770 11.61 30.17 26.77
N LEU A 771 12.14 29.22 27.54
CA LEU A 771 12.56 27.92 27.03
C LEU A 771 11.38 27.06 26.55
N TYR A 772 10.26 27.07 27.26
CA TYR A 772 9.05 26.33 26.85
C TYR A 772 8.45 26.90 25.55
N LEU A 773 8.38 28.23 25.41
CA LEU A 773 7.88 28.86 24.19
C LEU A 773 8.76 28.53 22.98
N VAL A 774 10.09 28.48 23.16
CA VAL A 774 11.00 28.16 22.06
C VAL A 774 10.97 26.67 21.72
N ALA A 775 10.94 25.79 22.72
CA ALA A 775 10.98 24.35 22.50
C ALA A 775 9.64 23.79 22.00
N PHE A 776 8.54 24.21 22.62
CA PHE A 776 7.20 23.63 22.44
C PHE A 776 6.18 24.59 21.87
N SER A 777 6.51 25.88 21.70
CA SER A 777 5.56 26.86 21.16
C SER A 777 4.32 27.06 22.03
N ARG A 778 4.44 26.76 23.34
CA ARG A 778 3.42 26.94 24.37
C ARG A 778 4.04 27.32 25.70
N PRO A 779 3.30 27.97 26.61
CA PRO A 779 3.74 28.12 27.99
C PRO A 779 3.79 26.75 28.72
N PRO A 780 4.58 26.64 29.79
CA PRO A 780 4.54 25.47 30.67
C PRO A 780 3.18 25.37 31.38
N SER A 781 2.71 24.16 31.63
CA SER A 781 1.63 23.90 32.58
C SER A 781 2.08 24.28 34.00
N SER A 782 1.13 24.38 34.94
CA SER A 782 1.45 24.71 36.34
C SER A 782 2.43 23.71 36.96
N ALA A 783 2.25 22.41 36.70
CA ALA A 783 3.14 21.36 37.21
C ALA A 783 4.55 21.44 36.60
N GLU A 784 4.64 21.72 35.31
CA GLU A 784 5.92 21.93 34.61
C GLU A 784 6.64 23.18 35.12
N MET A 785 5.90 24.29 35.32
CA MET A 785 6.43 25.53 35.88
C MET A 785 6.99 25.32 37.28
N ASP A 786 6.20 24.72 38.18
CA ASP A 786 6.61 24.47 39.56
C ASP A 786 7.87 23.58 39.62
N ALA A 787 7.92 22.53 38.81
CA ALA A 787 9.07 21.62 38.75
C ALA A 787 10.34 22.33 38.24
N ALA A 788 10.23 23.09 37.14
CA ALA A 788 11.35 23.80 36.54
C ALA A 788 11.87 24.93 37.45
N VAL A 789 10.97 25.75 38.01
CA VAL A 789 11.32 26.84 38.91
C VAL A 789 11.98 26.33 40.19
N LYS A 790 11.48 25.22 40.74
CA LYS A 790 12.11 24.55 41.88
C LYS A 790 13.56 24.13 41.55
N HIS A 791 13.76 23.46 40.42
CA HIS A 791 15.10 23.05 39.98
C HIS A 791 16.05 24.24 39.81
N LEU A 792 15.59 25.33 39.17
CA LEU A 792 16.39 26.53 38.96
C LEU A 792 16.73 27.27 40.26
N LYS A 793 15.83 27.29 41.25
CA LYS A 793 16.05 27.93 42.56
C LYS A 793 16.97 27.12 43.49
N ASP A 794 16.88 25.80 43.43
CA ASP A 794 17.68 24.89 44.27
C ASP A 794 19.14 24.75 43.79
N ALA A 795 19.43 25.18 42.56
CA ALA A 795 20.74 25.02 41.93
C ALA A 795 21.81 26.00 42.46
N LYS A 796 23.02 25.48 42.68
CA LYS A 796 24.20 26.29 43.03
C LYS A 796 24.83 27.00 41.84
N ASP A 797 24.70 26.40 40.65
CA ASP A 797 25.15 26.96 39.38
C ASP A 797 23.92 27.25 38.51
N PRO A 798 23.48 28.51 38.41
CA PRO A 798 22.33 28.88 37.61
C PRO A 798 22.48 28.52 36.13
N ARG A 799 23.71 28.57 35.59
CA ARG A 799 23.93 28.21 34.18
C ARG A 799 23.70 26.73 33.96
N ALA A 800 24.30 25.88 34.81
CA ALA A 800 24.13 24.43 34.70
C ALA A 800 22.66 24.01 34.83
N ALA A 801 21.88 24.64 35.70
CA ALA A 801 20.45 24.33 35.84
C ALA A 801 19.60 24.73 34.63
N ILE A 802 19.98 25.81 33.93
CA ILE A 802 19.33 26.19 32.66
C ILE A 802 19.75 25.24 31.55
N GLU A 803 21.01 24.79 31.53
CA GLU A 803 21.49 23.73 30.62
C GLU A 803 20.70 22.43 30.82
N ASP A 804 20.51 22.00 32.08
CA ASP A 804 19.73 20.82 32.45
C ASP A 804 18.26 20.95 32.01
N LEU A 805 17.63 22.10 32.27
CA LEU A 805 16.24 22.35 31.84
C LEU A 805 16.11 22.28 30.31
N ALA A 806 16.98 22.98 29.56
CA ALA A 806 16.96 22.92 28.10
C ALA A 806 17.23 21.51 27.56
N TRP A 807 18.14 20.76 28.21
CA TRP A 807 18.43 19.37 27.87
C TRP A 807 17.21 18.47 28.05
N VAL A 808 16.48 18.60 29.17
CA VAL A 808 15.25 17.84 29.44
C VAL A 808 14.19 18.14 28.37
N LEU A 809 14.02 19.41 28.00
CA LEU A 809 13.06 19.80 26.96
C LEU A 809 13.41 19.16 25.61
N ILE A 810 14.67 19.25 25.17
CA ILE A 810 15.15 18.65 23.92
C ILE A 810 14.98 17.12 23.89
N ASN A 811 15.13 16.46 25.03
CA ASN A 811 15.00 15.00 25.14
C ASN A 811 13.56 14.52 25.38
N SER A 812 12.59 15.43 25.47
CA SER A 812 11.18 15.08 25.67
C SER A 812 10.53 14.55 24.40
N LYS A 813 9.49 13.70 24.56
CA LYS A 813 8.69 13.24 23.42
C LYS A 813 8.00 14.39 22.68
N GLU A 814 7.56 15.42 23.40
CA GLU A 814 6.90 16.58 22.79
C GLU A 814 7.84 17.39 21.89
N PHE A 815 9.15 17.41 22.19
CA PHE A 815 10.14 18.03 21.32
C PHE A 815 10.41 17.18 20.07
N LEU A 816 10.63 15.88 20.28
CA LEU A 816 11.03 14.95 19.24
C LEU A 816 9.92 14.63 18.24
N PHE A 817 8.65 14.77 18.64
CA PHE A 817 7.50 14.43 17.81
C PHE A 817 6.67 15.66 17.45
N ARG A 818 6.41 15.82 16.15
CA ARG A 818 5.30 16.62 15.62
C ARG A 818 4.01 15.88 15.98
N HIS A 819 3.15 16.50 16.77
CA HIS A 819 1.88 15.95 17.24
C HIS A 819 0.69 16.76 16.75
#